data_AF-A0A7X9DYC1-F1
#
_entry.id   AF-A0A7X9DYC1-F1
#
_cell.length_a   1.000
_cell.length_b   1.000
_cell.length_c   1.000
_cell.angle_alpha   90.00
_cell.angle_beta   90.00
_cell.angle_gamma   90.00
#
_symmetry.space_group_name_H-M   'P 1'
#
loop_
_entity.id
_entity.type
_entity.pdbx_description
1 polymer ?
#
loop_
_entity_poly.entity_id
_entity_poly.type
_entity_poly.pdbx_seq_one_letter_code
_entity_poly.pdbx_strand_id
1 'polypeptide(L)'
;MRKHSMGMALVLLFTIAACGGSDDPCRQDSCSGHGACRAEDGKPVCTCETGYRGETCSQCAVGYQDNDDDGTCLASCPYSGLRCGSHGQCDDASGTAHCVCETGYAGDTCQNCAEGYQDKDADGRCAPDCQSAALDCHHGACSDEGGKAHCVCESGYALPDCAACDLHFQDNDDNGTCLPDCQGAGIDCGLNGVCDDLLGTARCQCDATFGGEFCERCADGFQDNDDNGTCLPDCATADLDCHHGICDDGTGTAGCVCDTGYTGADCTRCQNGYQDNDHNGSCTPNCATSGLSCGVHGRCSDLTGTPTCQCYTGYTGALCDECAEGFQDNDGDGFCRATCETLGWTCSDHGLCMDDTGTAVCQCESGYYDDGHGHCLPPNGFTCATATPLDLSQGSVQGSTEGAGDESSGSCVSDTGPEVVWRFTINEPLRVKFHLTGFDTVMYLRSSCTDAQSEIDCDDDGGGNGSSLITADMAPGTYYVFCDGYGSASGSYTLKMEVTCNTPGTIFDPVSGTCVDDPCDPNPCQQPNRTVCQPVLPTDYTCSCSPGYIPDPGDPESCIVNPNPTAENCFDPIPLVGQSGVIQGTLTGAANDAEGSCGGAGADRVYAFQATVRTRVSLRLSSGSPVLHLRSACDLPGAEVGCNAPYWGSLAELLQIVPAGVYFVWADSDYSGGDFTLNYDLRPDPCADEEAVCPGVPTCQANADWTGYECVCPAGYLPHNGECVDDPCDPNLCSEPHKTRCVPQLPGAFECRCNVGYIPDPGNPDACVMDPNANEWAFFVFLNADNNLEDYGYEDLAEMEVAGSTPYVHIAALFDSASRDNGDARYIYVRPGAFDTLQNLGEVNMSDWQVLAQFGVWAVQNYPARHYAFIMWDHGAGWKAGPPKPVFKSFSMDDNPGGGGGADEISISNGDYARALQAISAAIGDKIDIVGFDACLMGMWEVAEASAPYARYLVASEETEPGPGWAYDGFLPALIQDPLNTSALALGRLIADAYYAESPSDSTLSVVNLDTMASLATAVTGFADTLRAHTELYPNIATVRGQTQAFYYSDNRDLWDFANRIRTMSGVTPDIVAAAEALIAQLGTSIAYNRNQSDYPGAHGMAIYFPERSSGMDTAYTASGAVWSQHATWDEFLQSFAQ
;
A
#
# COMPACT_ATOMS: atom_id res chain seq x y z
N MET A 1 0.73 -81.06 31.37
CA MET A 1 0.85 -81.97 32.54
C MET A 1 -0.52 -82.61 32.81
N ARG A 2 -0.57 -83.78 33.50
CA ARG A 2 -1.56 -84.24 34.54
C ARG A 2 -3.04 -83.77 34.43
N LYS A 3 -4.10 -84.57 34.65
CA LYS A 3 -4.36 -85.86 35.39
C LYS A 3 -5.75 -86.40 34.90
N HIS A 4 -6.06 -87.72 34.84
CA HIS A 4 -6.72 -88.58 35.87
C HIS A 4 -8.09 -88.08 36.41
N SER A 5 -9.13 -88.91 36.68
CA SER A 5 -9.24 -90.40 36.68
C SER A 5 -10.66 -90.96 36.98
N MET A 6 -10.88 -92.26 36.64
CA MET A 6 -11.83 -93.25 37.26
C MET A 6 -13.36 -93.09 37.07
N GLY A 7 -14.18 -94.17 37.04
CA GLY A 7 -13.89 -95.62 36.85
C GLY A 7 -14.78 -96.63 37.63
N MET A 8 -14.88 -97.88 37.13
CA MET A 8 -15.44 -99.14 37.76
C MET A 8 -16.98 -99.28 37.93
N ALA A 9 -17.61 -100.47 38.04
CA ALA A 9 -17.18 -101.90 38.07
C ALA A 9 -18.34 -102.89 37.65
N LEU A 10 -18.08 -104.02 36.93
CA LEU A 10 -18.13 -105.48 37.33
C LEU A 10 -19.55 -106.07 37.64
N VAL A 11 -19.97 -107.37 37.63
CA VAL A 11 -19.50 -108.78 37.96
C VAL A 11 -20.56 -109.82 37.39
N LEU A 12 -20.53 -111.19 37.32
CA LEU A 12 -19.55 -112.33 37.48
C LEU A 12 -20.18 -113.75 37.18
N LEU A 13 -19.63 -114.57 36.24
CA LEU A 13 -19.63 -116.09 36.12
C LEU A 13 -20.97 -116.92 36.02
N PHE A 14 -21.11 -118.19 35.51
CA PHE A 14 -20.32 -119.46 35.64
C PHE A 14 -20.90 -120.70 34.83
N THR A 15 -20.07 -121.75 34.52
CA THR A 15 -20.38 -123.24 34.38
C THR A 15 -21.21 -123.81 33.16
N ILE A 16 -21.23 -125.09 32.68
CA ILE A 16 -20.39 -126.37 32.73
C ILE A 16 -20.84 -127.48 31.68
N ALA A 17 -19.94 -128.40 31.25
CA ALA A 17 -20.12 -129.79 30.66
C ALA A 17 -20.84 -130.04 29.28
N ALA A 18 -20.68 -131.18 28.54
CA ALA A 18 -19.60 -132.21 28.41
C ALA A 18 -19.79 -133.23 27.22
N CYS A 19 -18.68 -133.80 26.70
CA CYS A 19 -18.43 -135.14 26.11
C CYS A 19 -19.30 -135.85 25.01
N GLY A 20 -18.75 -135.97 23.79
CA GLY A 20 -18.65 -137.21 22.94
C GLY A 20 -19.90 -137.84 22.26
N GLY A 21 -19.80 -138.59 21.15
CA GLY A 21 -18.67 -138.83 20.22
C GLY A 21 -18.66 -140.20 19.50
N SER A 22 -18.90 -140.23 18.17
CA SER A 22 -18.55 -141.34 17.23
C SER A 22 -18.66 -140.87 15.76
N ASP A 23 -17.86 -141.42 14.85
CA ASP A 23 -17.51 -140.75 13.57
C ASP A 23 -18.38 -141.05 12.33
N ASP A 24 -18.74 -139.97 11.63
CA ASP A 24 -19.07 -139.89 10.19
C ASP A 24 -18.14 -138.82 9.56
N PRO A 25 -17.54 -139.04 8.37
CA PRO A 25 -16.68 -138.05 7.71
C PRO A 25 -17.40 -136.83 7.10
N CYS A 26 -18.71 -136.89 6.82
CA CYS A 26 -19.54 -135.70 6.59
C CYS A 26 -20.29 -135.37 7.89
N ARG A 27 -19.65 -134.56 8.76
CA ARG A 27 -20.32 -134.05 9.96
C ARG A 27 -21.26 -132.90 9.58
N GLN A 28 -22.14 -132.54 10.52
CA GLN A 28 -23.24 -131.57 10.32
C GLN A 28 -22.80 -130.14 9.90
N ASP A 29 -21.50 -129.87 9.83
CA ASP A 29 -20.94 -128.57 9.44
C ASP A 29 -19.74 -128.70 8.48
N SER A 30 -19.60 -129.83 7.78
CA SER A 30 -18.47 -130.10 6.87
C SER A 30 -18.40 -129.17 5.65
N CYS A 31 -19.43 -128.36 5.39
CA CYS A 31 -19.50 -127.32 4.36
C CYS A 31 -19.94 -125.97 4.94
N SER A 32 -19.61 -125.70 6.21
CA SER A 32 -19.83 -124.42 6.90
C SER A 32 -21.24 -123.87 6.74
N GLY A 33 -22.27 -124.68 7.01
CA GLY A 33 -23.69 -124.35 6.83
C GLY A 33 -24.19 -124.13 5.38
N HIS A 34 -23.37 -123.57 4.48
CA HIS A 34 -23.78 -122.97 3.20
C HIS A 34 -23.51 -123.86 1.96
N GLY A 35 -23.60 -125.18 2.13
CA GLY A 35 -23.39 -126.13 1.03
C GLY A 35 -23.66 -127.59 1.39
N ALA A 36 -23.82 -128.43 0.36
CA ALA A 36 -24.11 -129.85 0.51
C ALA A 36 -22.81 -130.71 0.52
N CYS A 37 -22.63 -131.51 1.57
CA CYS A 37 -21.49 -132.44 1.72
C CYS A 37 -21.73 -133.77 1.01
N ARG A 38 -20.72 -134.28 0.29
CA ARG A 38 -20.63 -135.69 -0.11
C ARG A 38 -19.28 -136.29 0.27
N ALA A 39 -19.24 -137.58 0.57
CA ALA A 39 -18.00 -138.30 0.85
C ALA A 39 -17.45 -138.98 -0.41
N GLU A 40 -16.23 -138.64 -0.82
CA GLU A 40 -15.45 -139.33 -1.86
C GLU A 40 -14.05 -139.68 -1.33
N ASP A 41 -13.59 -140.90 -1.62
CA ASP A 41 -12.31 -141.46 -1.14
C ASP A 41 -12.02 -141.25 0.36
N GLY A 42 -13.08 -141.23 1.19
CA GLY A 42 -13.00 -141.06 2.64
C GLY A 42 -12.85 -139.60 3.12
N LYS A 43 -13.11 -138.61 2.25
CA LYS A 43 -13.07 -137.17 2.59
C LYS A 43 -14.37 -136.46 2.18
N PRO A 44 -14.78 -135.40 2.91
CA PRO A 44 -15.89 -134.54 2.49
C PRO A 44 -15.49 -133.66 1.29
N VAL A 45 -16.46 -133.42 0.40
CA VAL A 45 -16.40 -132.50 -0.75
C VAL A 45 -17.72 -131.73 -0.80
N CYS A 46 -17.66 -130.41 -1.02
CA CYS A 46 -18.79 -129.50 -0.90
C CYS A 46 -19.24 -128.87 -2.23
N THR A 47 -20.54 -128.62 -2.35
CA THR A 47 -21.13 -127.76 -3.38
C THR A 47 -21.91 -126.62 -2.70
N CYS A 48 -21.55 -125.37 -3.00
CA CYS A 48 -22.01 -124.19 -2.26
C CYS A 48 -23.30 -123.57 -2.80
N GLU A 49 -24.03 -122.87 -1.94
CA GLU A 49 -25.22 -122.10 -2.29
C GLU A 49 -24.86 -120.72 -2.88
N THR A 50 -25.81 -120.09 -3.57
CA THR A 50 -25.63 -118.78 -4.22
C THR A 50 -25.23 -117.73 -3.17
N GLY A 51 -24.14 -117.00 -3.45
CA GLY A 51 -23.53 -116.07 -2.49
C GLY A 51 -22.25 -116.60 -1.86
N TYR A 52 -22.01 -117.92 -1.90
CA TYR A 52 -20.89 -118.59 -1.20
C TYR A 52 -19.98 -119.37 -2.17
N ARG A 53 -18.72 -119.59 -1.78
CA ARG A 53 -17.69 -120.33 -2.53
C ARG A 53 -16.56 -120.86 -1.64
N GLY A 54 -15.62 -121.59 -2.25
CA GLY A 54 -14.47 -122.21 -1.58
C GLY A 54 -14.70 -123.69 -1.29
N GLU A 55 -13.64 -124.42 -0.97
CA GLU A 55 -13.70 -125.89 -0.77
C GLU A 55 -14.61 -126.32 0.38
N THR A 56 -14.87 -125.42 1.34
CA THR A 56 -15.78 -125.57 2.49
C THR A 56 -16.95 -124.59 2.47
N CYS A 57 -17.16 -123.85 1.38
CA CYS A 57 -18.22 -122.82 1.24
C CYS A 57 -18.15 -121.60 2.18
N SER A 58 -17.07 -121.44 2.95
CA SER A 58 -16.90 -120.39 3.95
C SER A 58 -16.26 -119.08 3.41
N GLN A 59 -16.63 -118.64 2.21
CA GLN A 59 -16.16 -117.39 1.59
C GLN A 59 -17.22 -116.81 0.65
N CYS A 60 -17.41 -115.48 0.65
CA CYS A 60 -18.37 -114.85 -0.26
C CYS A 60 -17.96 -114.93 -1.73
N ALA A 61 -18.94 -115.22 -2.59
CA ALA A 61 -18.85 -115.23 -4.04
C ALA A 61 -18.67 -113.81 -4.60
N VAL A 62 -18.16 -113.70 -5.83
CA VAL A 62 -17.89 -112.38 -6.44
C VAL A 62 -19.21 -111.62 -6.63
N GLY A 63 -19.29 -110.41 -6.07
CA GLY A 63 -20.50 -109.57 -6.01
C GLY A 63 -21.25 -109.61 -4.67
N TYR A 64 -20.82 -110.49 -3.75
CA TYR A 64 -21.37 -110.62 -2.39
C TYR A 64 -20.29 -110.33 -1.34
N GLN A 65 -20.69 -109.80 -0.19
CA GLN A 65 -19.85 -109.35 0.93
C GLN A 65 -20.47 -109.74 2.28
N ASP A 66 -19.64 -109.72 3.31
CA ASP A 66 -19.94 -110.03 4.72
C ASP A 66 -19.10 -109.05 5.55
N ASN A 67 -19.36 -107.74 5.37
CA ASN A 67 -18.56 -106.64 5.89
C ASN A 67 -18.69 -106.46 7.42
N ASP A 68 -19.73 -107.03 8.01
CA ASP A 68 -20.03 -107.06 9.44
C ASP A 68 -19.53 -108.34 10.15
N ASP A 69 -18.83 -109.23 9.43
CA ASP A 69 -18.28 -110.52 9.92
C ASP A 69 -19.35 -111.41 10.63
N ASP A 70 -20.61 -111.33 10.18
CA ASP A 70 -21.78 -112.06 10.68
C ASP A 70 -21.81 -113.52 10.15
N GLY A 71 -21.25 -113.74 8.95
CA GLY A 71 -21.25 -114.99 8.22
C GLY A 71 -22.18 -115.01 7.00
N THR A 72 -23.05 -114.00 6.85
CA THR A 72 -24.06 -113.94 5.79
C THR A 72 -23.59 -113.14 4.57
N CYS A 73 -23.20 -113.83 3.51
CA CYS A 73 -22.79 -113.20 2.26
C CYS A 73 -23.98 -112.55 1.50
N LEU A 74 -24.17 -111.24 1.64
CA LEU A 74 -25.21 -110.43 0.99
C LEU A 74 -24.67 -109.63 -0.21
N ALA A 75 -25.54 -109.19 -1.11
CA ALA A 75 -25.14 -108.50 -2.34
C ALA A 75 -24.59 -107.10 -2.05
N SER A 76 -23.36 -106.81 -2.48
CA SER A 76 -22.73 -105.51 -2.27
C SER A 76 -23.41 -104.40 -3.09
N CYS A 77 -23.22 -103.14 -2.72
CA CYS A 77 -23.87 -101.97 -3.30
C CYS A 77 -23.98 -102.00 -4.85
N PRO A 78 -22.90 -102.29 -5.63
CA PRO A 78 -22.96 -102.36 -7.10
C PRO A 78 -23.83 -103.49 -7.68
N TYR A 79 -24.17 -104.50 -6.88
CA TYR A 79 -24.92 -105.70 -7.26
C TYR A 79 -26.28 -105.83 -6.55
N SER A 80 -26.51 -105.05 -5.49
CA SER A 80 -27.77 -104.96 -4.73
C SER A 80 -28.98 -104.53 -5.57
N GLY A 81 -28.74 -103.73 -6.62
CA GLY A 81 -29.78 -103.09 -7.42
C GLY A 81 -30.34 -101.78 -6.81
N LEU A 82 -29.89 -101.38 -5.62
CA LEU A 82 -30.28 -100.13 -4.97
C LEU A 82 -29.85 -98.91 -5.79
N ARG A 83 -30.68 -97.86 -5.78
CA ARG A 83 -30.42 -96.57 -6.43
C ARG A 83 -30.82 -95.42 -5.52
N CYS A 84 -29.85 -94.90 -4.80
CA CYS A 84 -29.93 -93.58 -4.21
C CYS A 84 -30.02 -92.53 -5.33
N GLY A 85 -30.73 -91.43 -5.09
CA GLY A 85 -30.92 -90.34 -6.04
C GLY A 85 -29.65 -89.51 -6.26
N SER A 86 -29.79 -88.35 -6.90
CA SER A 86 -28.68 -87.40 -7.09
C SER A 86 -28.10 -86.86 -5.77
N HIS A 87 -28.83 -87.00 -4.66
CA HIS A 87 -28.50 -86.45 -3.33
C HIS A 87 -28.28 -87.54 -2.27
N GLY A 88 -27.78 -88.70 -2.69
CA GLY A 88 -27.37 -89.75 -1.75
C GLY A 88 -26.45 -90.80 -2.35
N GLN A 89 -25.71 -91.50 -1.50
CA GLN A 89 -24.76 -92.56 -1.90
C GLN A 89 -25.11 -93.88 -1.21
N CYS A 90 -24.78 -94.99 -1.89
CA CYS A 90 -25.03 -96.34 -1.38
C CYS A 90 -23.93 -96.74 -0.39
N ASP A 91 -24.31 -97.21 0.79
CA ASP A 91 -23.42 -97.78 1.81
C ASP A 91 -23.88 -99.20 2.18
N ASP A 92 -22.94 -100.15 2.16
CA ASP A 92 -23.11 -101.56 2.54
C ASP A 92 -22.13 -102.00 3.64
N ALA A 93 -21.52 -101.06 4.37
CA ALA A 93 -20.62 -101.35 5.49
C ALA A 93 -21.30 -102.02 6.70
N SER A 94 -22.64 -102.00 6.76
CA SER A 94 -23.48 -102.64 7.80
C SER A 94 -24.04 -104.00 7.38
N GLY A 95 -23.37 -104.69 6.43
CA GLY A 95 -23.81 -105.97 5.86
C GLY A 95 -24.94 -105.84 4.83
N THR A 96 -25.80 -104.84 4.93
CA THR A 96 -26.90 -104.58 3.98
C THR A 96 -26.77 -103.21 3.31
N ALA A 97 -26.89 -103.19 1.98
CA ALA A 97 -26.87 -101.97 1.19
C ALA A 97 -28.07 -101.04 1.49
N HIS A 98 -27.80 -99.79 1.83
CA HIS A 98 -28.78 -98.72 2.07
C HIS A 98 -28.29 -97.37 1.53
N CYS A 99 -29.10 -96.31 1.63
CA CYS A 99 -28.76 -94.97 1.13
C CYS A 99 -28.48 -93.98 2.27
N VAL A 100 -27.41 -93.21 2.14
CA VAL A 100 -27.05 -92.08 3.00
C VAL A 100 -27.24 -90.78 2.21
N CYS A 101 -27.99 -89.83 2.77
CA CYS A 101 -28.43 -88.61 2.07
C CYS A 101 -27.55 -87.38 2.36
N GLU A 102 -27.52 -86.44 1.42
CA GLU A 102 -26.93 -85.12 1.59
C GLU A 102 -27.78 -84.23 2.54
N THR A 103 -27.14 -83.29 3.23
CA THR A 103 -27.82 -82.37 4.17
C THR A 103 -28.91 -81.57 3.46
N GLY A 104 -30.11 -81.53 4.05
CA GLY A 104 -31.31 -80.94 3.46
C GLY A 104 -32.22 -81.95 2.73
N TYR A 105 -31.76 -83.18 2.49
CA TYR A 105 -32.51 -84.23 1.80
C TYR A 105 -32.76 -85.47 2.69
N ALA A 106 -33.84 -86.20 2.43
CA ALA A 106 -34.33 -87.30 3.24
C ALA A 106 -35.10 -88.38 2.44
N GLY A 107 -35.40 -89.48 3.14
CA GLY A 107 -36.13 -90.65 2.63
C GLY A 107 -35.22 -91.71 1.98
N ASP A 108 -35.76 -92.92 1.80
CA ASP A 108 -35.00 -94.13 1.43
C ASP A 108 -34.23 -94.05 0.10
N THR A 109 -34.54 -93.07 -0.76
CA THR A 109 -33.84 -92.77 -2.01
C THR A 109 -33.19 -91.38 -2.05
N CYS A 110 -33.26 -90.59 -0.98
CA CYS A 110 -32.74 -89.22 -0.89
C CYS A 110 -33.33 -88.29 -1.97
N GLN A 111 -34.66 -88.14 -1.98
CA GLN A 111 -35.41 -87.38 -3.00
C GLN A 111 -36.49 -86.45 -2.43
N ASN A 112 -36.69 -86.42 -1.10
CA ASN A 112 -37.59 -85.47 -0.44
C ASN A 112 -36.75 -84.48 0.39
N CYS A 113 -37.29 -83.31 0.72
CA CYS A 113 -36.63 -82.42 1.66
C CYS A 113 -36.66 -82.96 3.11
N ALA A 114 -35.62 -82.63 3.87
CA ALA A 114 -35.54 -82.86 5.31
C ALA A 114 -36.41 -81.85 6.08
N GLU A 115 -36.74 -82.17 7.33
CA GLU A 115 -37.46 -81.27 8.23
C GLU A 115 -36.66 -79.96 8.43
N GLY A 116 -37.32 -78.81 8.27
CA GLY A 116 -36.69 -77.48 8.22
C GLY A 116 -36.25 -77.00 6.82
N TYR A 117 -36.45 -77.81 5.78
CA TYR A 117 -36.11 -77.48 4.39
C TYR A 117 -37.32 -77.65 3.44
N GLN A 118 -37.41 -76.79 2.43
CA GLN A 118 -38.51 -76.69 1.48
C GLN A 118 -38.02 -76.43 0.04
N ASP A 119 -38.90 -76.68 -0.93
CA ASP A 119 -38.70 -76.49 -2.38
C ASP A 119 -40.03 -75.93 -2.94
N LYS A 120 -40.42 -74.72 -2.51
CA LYS A 120 -41.71 -74.08 -2.84
C LYS A 120 -41.79 -73.59 -4.29
N ASP A 121 -40.66 -73.17 -4.87
CA ASP A 121 -40.53 -72.76 -6.27
C ASP A 121 -40.35 -73.97 -7.23
N ALA A 122 -40.15 -75.17 -6.67
CA ALA A 122 -40.07 -76.45 -7.39
C ALA A 122 -38.90 -76.52 -8.40
N ASP A 123 -37.75 -75.91 -8.06
CA ASP A 123 -36.49 -76.02 -8.81
C ASP A 123 -35.80 -77.38 -8.60
N GLY A 124 -36.20 -78.11 -7.55
CA GLY A 124 -35.67 -79.42 -7.18
C GLY A 124 -34.62 -79.37 -6.06
N ARG A 125 -34.44 -78.23 -5.39
CA ARG A 125 -33.46 -78.06 -4.31
C ARG A 125 -34.11 -77.68 -2.99
N CYS A 126 -33.78 -78.44 -1.97
CA CYS A 126 -34.25 -78.21 -0.62
C CYS A 126 -33.44 -77.09 0.07
N ALA A 127 -34.04 -75.92 0.25
CA ALA A 127 -33.49 -74.76 0.94
C ALA A 127 -34.17 -74.53 2.30
N PRO A 128 -33.53 -73.90 3.30
CA PRO A 128 -34.15 -73.65 4.60
C PRO A 128 -35.47 -72.87 4.48
N ASP A 129 -36.45 -73.23 5.30
CA ASP A 129 -37.66 -72.43 5.51
C ASP A 129 -37.36 -71.20 6.40
N CYS A 130 -38.29 -70.23 6.46
CA CYS A 130 -38.13 -69.02 7.29
C CYS A 130 -37.90 -69.31 8.78
N GLN A 131 -38.40 -70.43 9.31
CA GLN A 131 -38.20 -70.82 10.71
C GLN A 131 -36.78 -71.36 10.96
N SER A 132 -36.18 -71.98 9.95
CA SER A 132 -34.85 -72.61 9.99
C SER A 132 -33.73 -71.70 9.48
N ALA A 133 -34.08 -70.69 8.67
CA ALA A 133 -33.15 -69.67 8.17
C ALA A 133 -32.73 -68.65 9.24
N ALA A 134 -33.56 -68.44 10.27
CA ALA A 134 -33.29 -67.56 11.41
C ALA A 134 -32.83 -66.13 11.04
N LEU A 135 -33.48 -65.55 10.02
CA LEU A 135 -33.27 -64.15 9.64
C LEU A 135 -33.86 -63.22 10.70
N ASP A 136 -33.08 -62.24 11.14
CA ASP A 136 -33.63 -61.02 11.74
C ASP A 136 -34.05 -60.10 10.60
N CYS A 137 -35.24 -59.51 10.74
CA CYS A 137 -35.88 -58.68 9.71
C CYS A 137 -36.33 -57.32 10.27
N HIS A 138 -35.85 -56.94 11.46
CA HIS A 138 -36.07 -55.64 12.11
C HIS A 138 -37.47 -55.04 11.86
N HIS A 139 -37.62 -54.09 10.94
CA HIS A 139 -38.90 -53.47 10.57
C HIS A 139 -39.53 -54.19 9.36
N GLY A 140 -39.80 -55.48 9.51
CA GLY A 140 -40.21 -56.36 8.41
C GLY A 140 -40.45 -57.82 8.82
N ALA A 141 -40.82 -58.65 7.84
CA ALA A 141 -41.16 -60.06 8.05
C ALA A 141 -40.46 -60.99 7.04
N CYS A 142 -40.08 -62.20 7.50
CA CYS A 142 -39.48 -63.22 6.63
C CYS A 142 -40.51 -63.83 5.67
N SER A 143 -40.11 -63.98 4.40
CA SER A 143 -40.83 -64.69 3.34
C SER A 143 -39.92 -65.69 2.64
N ASP A 144 -40.37 -66.93 2.47
CA ASP A 144 -39.67 -68.01 1.75
C ASP A 144 -40.45 -68.54 0.53
N GLU A 145 -41.55 -67.88 0.16
CA GLU A 145 -42.41 -68.26 -0.99
C GLU A 145 -41.67 -68.23 -2.34
N GLY A 146 -40.54 -67.51 -2.43
CA GLY A 146 -39.66 -67.46 -3.60
C GLY A 146 -38.53 -68.49 -3.58
N GLY A 147 -38.74 -69.66 -2.95
CA GLY A 147 -37.75 -70.74 -2.83
C GLY A 147 -36.66 -70.51 -1.77
N LYS A 148 -36.36 -69.25 -1.44
CA LYS A 148 -35.40 -68.87 -0.39
C LYS A 148 -35.97 -67.81 0.56
N ALA A 149 -35.77 -68.03 1.86
CA ALA A 149 -36.02 -67.05 2.91
C ALA A 149 -35.29 -65.70 2.65
N HIS A 150 -36.03 -64.60 2.77
CA HIS A 150 -35.58 -63.21 2.73
C HIS A 150 -36.55 -62.33 3.54
N CYS A 151 -36.15 -61.11 3.91
CA CYS A 151 -37.03 -60.16 4.60
C CYS A 151 -37.84 -59.31 3.60
N VAL A 152 -39.04 -58.91 4.03
CA VAL A 152 -39.94 -57.97 3.33
C VAL A 152 -40.30 -56.86 4.31
N CYS A 153 -39.96 -55.62 3.96
CA CYS A 153 -39.96 -54.48 4.88
C CYS A 153 -41.31 -53.77 5.01
N GLU A 154 -41.49 -53.08 6.13
CA GLU A 154 -42.60 -52.14 6.34
C GLU A 154 -42.34 -50.82 5.60
N SER A 155 -43.40 -50.03 5.36
CA SER A 155 -43.32 -48.78 4.58
C SER A 155 -42.41 -47.77 5.27
N GLY A 156 -41.45 -47.20 4.53
CA GLY A 156 -40.43 -46.30 5.08
C GLY A 156 -39.13 -47.00 5.49
N TYR A 157 -39.03 -48.33 5.35
CA TYR A 157 -37.83 -49.12 5.66
C TYR A 157 -37.36 -49.94 4.45
N ALA A 158 -36.05 -50.09 4.32
CA ALA A 158 -35.36 -50.73 3.19
C ALA A 158 -34.15 -51.56 3.64
N LEU A 159 -33.39 -52.07 2.66
CA LEU A 159 -32.28 -53.03 2.78
C LEU A 159 -32.71 -54.48 3.13
N PRO A 160 -31.85 -55.51 2.91
CA PRO A 160 -32.25 -56.93 2.98
C PRO A 160 -32.66 -57.47 4.34
N ASP A 161 -32.49 -56.68 5.40
CA ASP A 161 -32.79 -56.92 6.81
C ASP A 161 -33.78 -55.88 7.39
N CYS A 162 -34.23 -54.91 6.58
CA CYS A 162 -35.17 -53.85 6.97
C CYS A 162 -34.70 -52.98 8.15
N ALA A 163 -33.38 -52.72 8.22
CA ALA A 163 -32.73 -51.99 9.31
C ALA A 163 -32.46 -50.49 9.03
N ALA A 164 -32.78 -49.98 7.84
CA ALA A 164 -32.51 -48.59 7.44
C ALA A 164 -33.73 -47.97 6.74
N CYS A 165 -33.78 -46.64 6.67
CA CYS A 165 -34.89 -45.93 6.04
C CYS A 165 -34.92 -46.10 4.50
N ASP A 166 -36.13 -46.07 3.95
CA ASP A 166 -36.38 -46.02 2.50
C ASP A 166 -36.24 -44.58 1.97
N LEU A 167 -36.17 -44.42 0.65
CA LEU A 167 -35.98 -43.10 0.02
C LEU A 167 -37.12 -42.13 0.37
N HIS A 168 -36.76 -40.92 0.77
CA HIS A 168 -37.62 -39.87 1.34
C HIS A 168 -38.12 -40.11 2.78
N PHE A 169 -37.44 -40.98 3.53
CA PHE A 169 -37.61 -41.15 4.97
C PHE A 169 -36.27 -41.06 5.71
N GLN A 170 -36.29 -40.55 6.95
CA GLN A 170 -35.12 -40.29 7.79
C GLN A 170 -35.43 -40.57 9.28
N ASP A 171 -34.38 -40.77 10.08
CA ASP A 171 -34.42 -41.02 11.53
C ASP A 171 -33.32 -40.15 12.19
N ASN A 172 -33.29 -38.86 11.84
CA ASN A 172 -32.23 -37.90 12.17
C ASN A 172 -32.08 -37.62 13.68
N ASP A 173 -33.07 -37.99 14.49
CA ASP A 173 -33.02 -37.96 15.96
C ASP A 173 -32.61 -39.31 16.60
N ASP A 174 -32.11 -40.26 15.80
CA ASP A 174 -31.61 -41.60 16.20
C ASP A 174 -32.64 -42.41 17.05
N ASN A 175 -33.94 -42.19 16.84
CA ASN A 175 -34.98 -42.77 17.71
C ASN A 175 -35.40 -44.20 17.30
N GLY A 176 -35.07 -44.62 16.07
CA GLY A 176 -35.45 -45.90 15.48
C GLY A 176 -36.77 -45.85 14.71
N THR A 177 -37.21 -44.67 14.25
CA THR A 177 -38.47 -44.48 13.51
C THR A 177 -38.28 -43.63 12.27
N CYS A 178 -38.20 -44.27 11.11
CA CYS A 178 -38.12 -43.59 9.82
C CYS A 178 -39.41 -42.79 9.53
N LEU A 179 -39.30 -41.46 9.52
CA LEU A 179 -40.36 -40.49 9.23
C LEU A 179 -40.03 -39.70 7.94
N PRO A 180 -41.01 -39.10 7.25
CA PRO A 180 -40.76 -38.41 5.99
C PRO A 180 -39.75 -37.27 6.13
N ASP A 181 -38.77 -37.20 5.23
CA ASP A 181 -37.88 -36.05 5.12
C ASP A 181 -38.63 -34.81 4.61
N CYS A 182 -38.00 -33.63 4.60
CA CYS A 182 -38.62 -32.40 4.08
C CYS A 182 -39.22 -32.54 2.67
N GLN A 183 -38.64 -33.37 1.79
CA GLN A 183 -39.16 -33.64 0.44
C GLN A 183 -40.35 -34.62 0.45
N GLY A 184 -40.32 -35.64 1.31
CA GLY A 184 -41.41 -36.60 1.53
C GLY A 184 -42.61 -36.00 2.28
N ALA A 185 -42.37 -35.01 3.13
CA ALA A 185 -43.40 -34.23 3.83
C ALA A 185 -44.08 -33.20 2.92
N GLY A 186 -43.37 -32.68 1.91
CA GLY A 186 -43.91 -31.73 0.94
C GLY A 186 -44.18 -30.34 1.53
N ILE A 187 -43.32 -29.90 2.46
CA ILE A 187 -43.41 -28.57 3.10
C ILE A 187 -42.75 -27.53 2.19
N ASP A 188 -43.41 -26.38 2.05
CA ASP A 188 -42.91 -25.18 1.36
C ASP A 188 -42.90 -24.03 2.37
N CYS A 189 -41.73 -23.43 2.60
CA CYS A 189 -41.50 -22.36 3.56
C CYS A 189 -41.37 -20.98 2.90
N GLY A 190 -41.65 -20.88 1.60
CA GLY A 190 -41.47 -19.66 0.83
C GLY A 190 -39.99 -19.32 0.60
N LEU A 191 -39.69 -18.02 0.59
CA LEU A 191 -38.33 -17.49 0.43
C LEU A 191 -37.68 -17.05 1.76
N ASN A 192 -38.45 -17.06 2.85
CA ASN A 192 -38.12 -16.38 4.12
C ASN A 192 -37.90 -17.39 5.27
N GLY A 193 -37.48 -18.60 4.91
CA GLY A 193 -37.26 -19.71 5.82
C GLY A 193 -36.99 -21.02 5.09
N VAL A 194 -36.38 -21.96 5.79
CA VAL A 194 -36.00 -23.29 5.28
C VAL A 194 -36.74 -24.40 5.99
N CYS A 195 -36.92 -25.54 5.32
CA CYS A 195 -37.44 -26.74 5.98
C CYS A 195 -36.33 -27.42 6.79
N ASP A 196 -36.56 -27.56 8.10
CA ASP A 196 -35.74 -28.31 9.05
C ASP A 196 -36.47 -29.60 9.45
N ASP A 197 -35.79 -30.73 9.39
CA ASP A 197 -36.30 -32.04 9.84
C ASP A 197 -35.35 -32.77 10.80
N LEU A 198 -34.30 -32.09 11.30
CA LEU A 198 -33.23 -32.66 12.12
C LEU A 198 -33.72 -33.20 13.48
N LEU A 199 -34.90 -32.76 13.94
CA LEU A 199 -35.56 -33.25 15.14
C LEU A 199 -36.61 -34.35 14.84
N GLY A 200 -36.39 -35.14 13.78
CA GLY A 200 -37.24 -36.27 13.37
C GLY A 200 -38.62 -35.87 12.81
N THR A 201 -38.88 -34.59 12.57
CA THR A 201 -40.14 -34.12 11.94
C THR A 201 -39.92 -32.81 11.21
N ALA A 202 -40.21 -32.81 9.91
CA ALA A 202 -40.11 -31.66 9.03
C ALA A 202 -41.02 -30.48 9.47
N ARG A 203 -40.47 -29.27 9.46
CA ARG A 203 -41.12 -28.00 9.84
C ARG A 203 -40.39 -26.81 9.18
N CYS A 204 -41.02 -25.64 9.12
CA CYS A 204 -40.31 -24.42 8.70
C CYS A 204 -39.53 -23.80 9.86
N GLN A 205 -38.27 -23.44 9.61
CA GLN A 205 -37.46 -22.53 10.40
C GLN A 205 -37.36 -21.20 9.63
N CYS A 206 -37.93 -20.14 10.19
CA CYS A 206 -37.97 -18.83 9.55
C CYS A 206 -36.70 -18.01 9.78
N ASP A 207 -36.42 -17.12 8.85
CA ASP A 207 -35.34 -16.14 8.97
C ASP A 207 -35.66 -15.09 10.04
N ALA A 208 -34.63 -14.47 10.62
CA ALA A 208 -34.72 -13.82 11.94
C ALA A 208 -35.74 -12.68 12.08
N THR A 209 -36.12 -12.01 10.98
CA THR A 209 -37.12 -10.92 10.98
C THR A 209 -38.53 -11.38 10.59
N PHE A 210 -38.70 -12.66 10.22
CA PHE A 210 -39.96 -13.27 9.80
C PHE A 210 -40.47 -14.30 10.81
N GLY A 211 -41.76 -14.57 10.76
CA GLY A 211 -42.42 -15.54 11.63
C GLY A 211 -43.74 -16.02 11.04
N GLY A 212 -44.30 -17.08 11.62
CA GLY A 212 -45.47 -17.74 11.06
C GLY A 212 -45.44 -19.25 11.25
N GLU A 213 -46.29 -19.95 10.50
CA GLU A 213 -46.20 -21.41 10.31
C GLU A 213 -45.42 -21.72 9.01
N PHE A 214 -45.43 -20.79 8.06
CA PHE A 214 -44.75 -20.83 6.76
C PHE A 214 -44.01 -19.51 6.49
N CYS A 215 -43.55 -18.85 7.55
CA CYS A 215 -42.76 -17.60 7.51
C CYS A 215 -43.46 -16.43 6.82
N GLU A 216 -44.79 -16.40 6.90
CA GLU A 216 -45.69 -15.60 6.07
C GLU A 216 -45.91 -14.13 6.51
N ARG A 217 -45.17 -13.64 7.52
CA ARG A 217 -45.31 -12.30 8.12
C ARG A 217 -44.07 -11.89 8.90
N CYS A 218 -43.97 -10.63 9.29
CA CYS A 218 -42.92 -10.15 10.19
C CYS A 218 -43.00 -10.79 11.59
N ALA A 219 -41.84 -10.93 12.24
CA ALA A 219 -41.71 -11.27 13.64
C ALA A 219 -42.12 -10.09 14.55
N ASP A 220 -42.45 -10.37 15.81
CA ASP A 220 -42.81 -9.32 16.78
C ASP A 220 -41.61 -8.36 17.00
N GLY A 221 -41.82 -7.07 16.75
CA GLY A 221 -40.77 -6.02 16.76
C GLY A 221 -40.29 -5.58 15.37
N PHE A 222 -40.76 -6.24 14.31
CA PHE A 222 -40.46 -5.91 12.91
C PHE A 222 -41.75 -5.56 12.14
N GLN A 223 -41.62 -4.66 11.16
CA GLN A 223 -42.70 -4.09 10.36
C GLN A 223 -42.31 -3.97 8.87
N ASP A 224 -43.33 -3.85 8.02
CA ASP A 224 -43.25 -3.67 6.56
C ASP A 224 -44.28 -2.57 6.19
N ASN A 225 -44.10 -1.38 6.78
CA ASN A 225 -45.10 -0.28 6.74
C ASN A 225 -45.28 0.32 5.34
N ASP A 226 -44.37 0.07 4.39
CA ASP A 226 -44.45 0.49 3.00
C ASP A 226 -44.89 -0.62 2.02
N ASP A 227 -45.34 -1.78 2.54
CA ASP A 227 -45.82 -2.96 1.78
C ASP A 227 -44.79 -3.46 0.74
N ASN A 228 -43.49 -3.37 1.02
CA ASN A 228 -42.43 -3.76 0.08
C ASN A 228 -42.01 -5.24 0.19
N GLY A 229 -42.33 -5.91 1.31
CA GLY A 229 -42.02 -7.31 1.60
C GLY A 229 -40.84 -7.52 2.55
N THR A 230 -40.21 -6.45 3.05
CA THR A 230 -39.02 -6.52 3.93
C THR A 230 -39.39 -6.14 5.36
N CYS A 231 -39.22 -7.09 6.29
CA CYS A 231 -39.48 -6.88 7.70
C CYS A 231 -38.29 -6.20 8.40
N LEU A 232 -38.41 -4.91 8.71
CA LEU A 232 -37.40 -4.07 9.36
C LEU A 232 -37.86 -3.64 10.78
N PRO A 233 -36.93 -3.30 11.70
CA PRO A 233 -37.32 -2.90 13.07
C PRO A 233 -38.33 -1.74 13.12
N ASP A 234 -39.22 -1.77 14.11
CA ASP A 234 -40.07 -0.62 14.46
C ASP A 234 -39.32 0.39 15.37
N CYS A 235 -39.86 1.61 15.53
CA CYS A 235 -39.29 2.65 16.40
C CYS A 235 -39.20 2.24 17.90
N ALA A 236 -39.78 1.12 18.32
CA ALA A 236 -39.64 0.59 19.69
C ALA A 236 -38.53 -0.47 19.80
N THR A 237 -38.11 -1.05 18.68
CA THR A 237 -37.11 -2.13 18.57
C THR A 237 -35.76 -1.60 18.05
N ALA A 238 -35.78 -0.46 17.33
CA ALA A 238 -34.58 0.20 16.80
C ALA A 238 -33.73 0.98 17.84
N ASP A 239 -34.28 1.23 19.05
CA ASP A 239 -33.60 1.89 20.20
C ASP A 239 -32.87 3.22 19.88
N LEU A 240 -33.44 4.03 18.98
CA LEU A 240 -32.85 5.28 18.50
C LEU A 240 -33.03 6.44 19.51
N ASP A 241 -31.93 6.93 20.10
CA ASP A 241 -31.92 8.21 20.82
C ASP A 241 -31.76 9.37 19.82
N CYS A 242 -32.89 9.95 19.43
CA CYS A 242 -32.95 11.06 18.49
C CYS A 242 -32.60 12.44 19.10
N HIS A 243 -32.13 12.50 20.36
CA HIS A 243 -31.68 13.70 21.10
C HIS A 243 -32.50 14.99 20.85
N HIS A 244 -32.19 15.74 19.79
CA HIS A 244 -32.92 16.92 19.32
C HIS A 244 -33.90 16.58 18.17
N GLY A 245 -34.78 15.60 18.39
CA GLY A 245 -35.67 15.07 17.36
C GLY A 245 -36.62 13.98 17.88
N ILE A 246 -37.32 13.32 16.94
CA ILE A 246 -38.24 12.20 17.22
C ILE A 246 -38.07 11.06 16.21
N CYS A 247 -38.30 9.81 16.63
CA CYS A 247 -38.32 8.65 15.73
C CYS A 247 -39.61 8.61 14.89
N ASP A 248 -39.48 8.29 13.61
CA ASP A 248 -40.57 7.97 12.67
C ASP A 248 -40.18 6.70 11.88
N ASP A 249 -41.11 5.75 11.76
CA ASP A 249 -40.99 4.49 11.00
C ASP A 249 -42.05 4.35 9.90
N GLY A 250 -42.79 5.42 9.61
CA GLY A 250 -43.86 5.47 8.61
C GLY A 250 -43.42 5.34 7.15
N THR A 251 -42.12 5.20 6.89
CA THR A 251 -41.50 4.98 5.57
C THR A 251 -41.02 3.53 5.37
N GLY A 252 -41.27 2.64 6.34
CA GLY A 252 -40.74 1.26 6.35
C GLY A 252 -39.40 1.12 7.06
N THR A 253 -38.70 2.21 7.39
CA THR A 253 -37.44 2.21 8.16
C THR A 253 -37.51 3.24 9.28
N ALA A 254 -37.22 2.82 10.51
CA ALA A 254 -37.15 3.71 11.67
C ALA A 254 -35.96 4.69 11.55
N GLY A 255 -36.21 6.00 11.73
CA GLY A 255 -35.17 7.03 11.69
C GLY A 255 -35.58 8.32 12.42
N CYS A 256 -34.60 9.19 12.69
CA CYS A 256 -34.81 10.41 13.46
C CYS A 256 -35.16 11.63 12.58
N VAL A 257 -36.16 12.40 13.02
CA VAL A 257 -36.58 13.68 12.42
C VAL A 257 -36.20 14.82 13.36
N CYS A 258 -35.27 15.67 12.92
CA CYS A 258 -34.60 16.66 13.76
C CYS A 258 -35.31 18.01 13.91
N ASP A 259 -35.06 18.68 15.03
CA ASP A 259 -35.45 20.07 15.29
C ASP A 259 -34.66 21.06 14.43
N THR A 260 -35.20 22.27 14.26
CA THR A 260 -34.61 23.32 13.41
C THR A 260 -33.24 23.77 13.93
N GLY A 261 -32.21 23.71 13.07
CA GLY A 261 -30.82 24.00 13.42
C GLY A 261 -29.97 22.76 13.67
N TYR A 262 -30.59 21.57 13.77
CA TYR A 262 -29.93 20.28 13.98
C TYR A 262 -30.04 19.37 12.74
N THR A 263 -29.14 18.41 12.63
CA THR A 263 -29.05 17.43 11.54
C THR A 263 -28.24 16.21 11.98
N GLY A 264 -28.13 15.19 11.12
CA GLY A 264 -27.52 13.89 11.44
C GLY A 264 -28.56 12.82 11.80
N ALA A 265 -28.12 11.56 11.87
CA ALA A 265 -29.00 10.41 12.14
C ALA A 265 -29.50 10.35 13.59
N ASP A 266 -28.84 11.07 14.49
CA ASP A 266 -29.05 11.22 15.93
C ASP A 266 -29.48 12.66 16.32
N CYS A 267 -29.56 13.56 15.33
CA CYS A 267 -29.82 14.99 15.50
C CYS A 267 -28.82 15.76 16.39
N THR A 268 -27.56 15.31 16.53
CA THR A 268 -26.55 16.03 17.35
C THR A 268 -25.78 17.12 16.61
N ARG A 269 -25.73 17.07 15.27
CA ARG A 269 -24.87 17.94 14.45
C ARG A 269 -25.57 19.24 14.10
N CYS A 270 -24.83 20.34 14.00
CA CYS A 270 -25.40 21.61 13.54
C CYS A 270 -25.70 21.61 12.03
N GLN A 271 -26.86 22.13 11.67
CA GLN A 271 -27.28 22.35 10.29
C GLN A 271 -26.49 23.50 9.66
N ASN A 272 -26.16 23.40 8.36
CA ASN A 272 -25.44 24.44 7.62
C ASN A 272 -26.03 25.85 7.86
N GLY A 273 -25.19 26.76 8.35
CA GLY A 273 -25.57 28.10 8.79
C GLY A 273 -25.67 28.28 10.32
N TYR A 274 -25.56 27.20 11.09
CA TYR A 274 -25.47 27.17 12.55
C TYR A 274 -24.14 26.56 13.02
N GLN A 275 -23.71 26.88 14.24
CA GLN A 275 -22.43 26.49 14.85
C GLN A 275 -22.52 26.37 16.39
N ASP A 276 -21.60 25.62 16.98
CA ASP A 276 -21.43 25.42 18.44
C ASP A 276 -19.93 25.49 18.80
N ASN A 277 -19.25 26.57 18.40
CA ASN A 277 -17.80 26.73 18.57
C ASN A 277 -17.36 26.82 20.05
N ASP A 278 -18.27 27.13 20.98
CA ASP A 278 -18.03 27.05 22.42
C ASP A 278 -18.40 25.68 23.04
N HIS A 279 -18.78 24.70 22.20
CA HIS A 279 -19.01 23.29 22.53
C HIS A 279 -19.99 23.10 23.70
N ASN A 280 -21.07 23.88 23.72
CA ASN A 280 -22.08 23.85 24.78
C ASN A 280 -23.26 22.90 24.49
N GLY A 281 -23.33 22.35 23.27
CA GLY A 281 -24.39 21.47 22.80
C GLY A 281 -25.59 22.19 22.17
N SER A 282 -25.46 23.47 21.78
CA SER A 282 -26.57 24.25 21.21
C SER A 282 -26.16 25.00 19.94
N CYS A 283 -26.67 24.55 18.80
CA CYS A 283 -26.41 25.14 17.49
C CYS A 283 -27.02 26.55 17.35
N THR A 284 -26.18 27.57 17.10
CA THR A 284 -26.56 28.99 16.96
C THR A 284 -26.11 29.61 15.63
N PRO A 285 -26.74 30.69 15.12
CA PRO A 285 -26.35 31.32 13.86
C PRO A 285 -24.91 31.87 13.85
N ASN A 286 -24.16 31.56 12.79
CA ASN A 286 -22.76 32.00 12.60
C ASN A 286 -22.65 33.44 12.05
N CYS A 287 -21.43 33.95 11.86
CA CYS A 287 -21.17 35.29 11.30
C CYS A 287 -21.81 35.53 9.92
N ALA A 288 -22.05 34.49 9.10
CA ALA A 288 -22.69 34.63 7.79
C ALA A 288 -24.24 34.69 7.86
N THR A 289 -24.87 34.04 8.84
CA THR A 289 -26.33 33.95 8.96
C THR A 289 -26.93 34.91 10.00
N SER A 290 -26.13 35.40 10.95
CA SER A 290 -26.55 36.30 12.03
C SER A 290 -26.84 37.75 11.59
N GLY A 291 -26.22 38.22 10.51
CA GLY A 291 -26.41 39.57 9.97
C GLY A 291 -25.68 40.69 10.73
N LEU A 292 -24.65 40.36 11.53
CA LEU A 292 -23.78 41.36 12.16
C LEU A 292 -22.89 42.09 11.14
N SER A 293 -22.56 43.36 11.38
CA SER A 293 -21.70 44.16 10.51
C SER A 293 -20.80 45.09 11.34
N CYS A 294 -19.49 45.06 11.10
CA CYS A 294 -18.45 45.64 11.96
C CYS A 294 -17.72 46.86 11.35
N GLY A 295 -18.37 47.56 10.41
CA GLY A 295 -17.77 48.72 9.72
C GLY A 295 -16.64 48.34 8.76
N VAL A 296 -15.71 49.28 8.51
CA VAL A 296 -14.52 49.06 7.66
C VAL A 296 -13.22 48.99 8.48
N HIS A 297 -13.30 49.21 9.80
CA HIS A 297 -12.17 49.23 10.74
C HIS A 297 -12.18 48.01 11.69
N GLY A 298 -12.96 46.98 11.38
CA GLY A 298 -13.05 45.74 12.14
C GLY A 298 -13.76 44.61 11.38
N ARG A 299 -13.76 43.41 11.97
CA ARG A 299 -14.30 42.16 11.38
C ARG A 299 -15.19 41.37 12.35
N CYS A 300 -16.08 40.54 11.81
CA CYS A 300 -16.93 39.62 12.59
C CYS A 300 -16.10 38.45 13.15
N SER A 301 -16.42 37.99 14.35
CA SER A 301 -15.90 36.75 14.94
C SER A 301 -16.94 36.12 15.88
N ASP A 302 -17.19 34.82 15.72
CA ASP A 302 -18.18 34.01 16.45
C ASP A 302 -17.54 32.90 17.31
N LEU A 303 -16.23 32.99 17.55
CA LEU A 303 -15.42 32.06 18.36
C LEU A 303 -15.91 31.86 19.81
N THR A 304 -16.81 32.70 20.32
CA THR A 304 -17.37 32.60 21.67
C THR A 304 -18.81 32.09 21.68
N GLY A 305 -19.20 31.28 20.69
CA GLY A 305 -20.58 30.79 20.53
C GLY A 305 -21.59 31.85 20.10
N THR A 306 -21.17 33.09 19.84
CA THR A 306 -22.04 34.19 19.40
C THR A 306 -21.22 35.23 18.62
N PRO A 307 -21.68 35.69 17.45
CA PRO A 307 -21.02 36.73 16.65
C PRO A 307 -20.79 38.06 17.38
N THR A 308 -19.56 38.58 17.28
CA THR A 308 -19.08 39.87 17.83
C THR A 308 -18.12 40.56 16.85
N CYS A 309 -17.63 41.77 17.16
CA CYS A 309 -16.72 42.55 16.31
C CYS A 309 -15.31 42.74 16.93
N GLN A 310 -14.27 42.61 16.11
CA GLN A 310 -12.85 42.82 16.46
C GLN A 310 -12.25 43.97 15.65
N CYS A 311 -11.60 44.94 16.31
CA CYS A 311 -11.12 46.18 15.68
C CYS A 311 -9.63 46.18 15.32
N TYR A 312 -9.24 47.04 14.38
CA TYR A 312 -7.85 47.24 13.95
C TYR A 312 -7.08 48.26 14.79
N THR A 313 -5.74 48.18 14.78
CA THR A 313 -4.84 49.07 15.51
C THR A 313 -5.11 50.55 15.19
N GLY A 314 -5.18 51.38 16.22
CA GLY A 314 -5.56 52.79 16.13
C GLY A 314 -7.07 53.04 16.32
N TYR A 315 -7.91 52.01 16.30
CA TYR A 315 -9.37 52.10 16.40
C TYR A 315 -9.93 51.29 17.59
N THR A 316 -11.11 51.68 18.09
CA THR A 316 -11.82 51.05 19.21
C THR A 316 -13.34 51.28 19.10
N GLY A 317 -14.12 50.73 20.03
CA GLY A 317 -15.58 50.79 20.06
C GLY A 317 -16.26 49.50 19.59
N ALA A 318 -17.56 49.37 19.86
CA ALA A 318 -18.31 48.14 19.55
C ALA A 318 -18.52 47.90 18.04
N LEU A 319 -18.35 48.94 17.22
CA LEU A 319 -18.37 48.90 15.75
C LEU A 319 -17.07 49.50 15.15
N CYS A 320 -16.02 49.62 15.97
CA CYS A 320 -14.68 50.07 15.58
C CYS A 320 -14.61 51.51 15.02
N ASP A 321 -15.38 52.43 15.60
CA ASP A 321 -15.65 53.78 15.11
C ASP A 321 -15.03 54.94 15.93
N GLU A 322 -14.14 54.65 16.89
CA GLU A 322 -13.45 55.66 17.72
C GLU A 322 -11.90 55.50 17.66
N CYS A 323 -11.11 56.59 17.75
CA CYS A 323 -9.64 56.51 17.79
C CYS A 323 -9.10 56.01 19.15
N ALA A 324 -8.00 55.26 19.11
CA ALA A 324 -7.27 54.76 20.28
C ALA A 324 -6.29 55.80 20.88
N GLU A 325 -5.93 55.59 22.16
CA GLU A 325 -5.00 56.47 22.89
C GLU A 325 -3.59 56.48 22.26
N GLY A 326 -2.99 57.67 22.17
CA GLY A 326 -1.69 57.89 21.49
C GLY A 326 -1.78 58.24 20.00
N PHE A 327 -2.97 58.17 19.40
CA PHE A 327 -3.24 58.54 18.00
C PHE A 327 -4.26 59.69 17.93
N GLN A 328 -4.24 60.45 16.83
CA GLN A 328 -5.05 61.65 16.62
C GLN A 328 -5.53 61.79 15.18
N ASP A 329 -6.70 62.42 15.00
CA ASP A 329 -7.26 62.87 13.71
C ASP A 329 -7.56 64.38 13.86
N ASN A 330 -6.50 65.19 13.95
CA ASN A 330 -6.61 66.64 14.17
C ASN A 330 -6.99 67.42 12.90
N ASP A 331 -6.70 66.86 11.72
CA ASP A 331 -7.11 67.41 10.42
C ASP A 331 -8.51 66.95 9.97
N GLY A 332 -9.05 65.88 10.56
CA GLY A 332 -10.44 65.43 10.38
C GLY A 332 -10.66 64.62 9.09
N ASP A 333 -9.66 63.83 8.68
CA ASP A 333 -9.71 63.00 7.47
C ASP A 333 -10.29 61.59 7.72
N GLY A 334 -10.44 61.21 9.00
CA GLY A 334 -10.96 59.91 9.45
C GLY A 334 -9.89 58.86 9.76
N PHE A 335 -8.59 59.19 9.68
CA PHE A 335 -7.49 58.27 9.95
C PHE A 335 -6.69 58.70 11.19
N CYS A 336 -6.69 57.86 12.23
CA CYS A 336 -5.95 58.12 13.46
C CYS A 336 -4.42 57.96 13.25
N ARG A 337 -3.65 59.06 13.32
CA ARG A 337 -2.18 59.13 13.08
C ARG A 337 -1.38 59.38 14.37
N ALA A 338 -0.09 59.02 14.39
CA ALA A 338 0.80 59.23 15.54
C ALA A 338 1.17 60.72 15.77
N THR A 339 1.87 61.02 16.87
CA THR A 339 2.27 62.39 17.27
C THR A 339 3.80 62.58 17.33
N CYS A 340 4.28 63.82 17.40
CA CYS A 340 5.69 64.15 17.68
C CYS A 340 6.24 63.44 18.92
N GLU A 341 5.45 63.35 20.01
CA GLU A 341 5.88 62.71 21.26
C GLU A 341 5.96 61.17 21.11
N THR A 342 5.18 60.60 20.19
CA THR A 342 5.27 59.18 19.78
C THR A 342 6.51 58.89 18.93
N LEU A 343 7.05 59.89 18.21
CA LEU A 343 8.15 59.72 17.22
C LEU A 343 9.54 60.19 17.72
N GLY A 344 9.62 61.05 18.74
CA GLY A 344 10.87 61.32 19.46
C GLY A 344 11.96 62.12 18.73
N TRP A 345 11.66 62.77 17.60
CA TRP A 345 12.65 63.46 16.75
C TRP A 345 13.33 64.69 17.38
N THR A 346 14.63 64.87 17.11
CA THR A 346 15.48 65.94 17.72
C THR A 346 16.29 66.77 16.71
N CYS A 347 16.37 66.37 15.44
CA CYS A 347 17.11 67.07 14.37
C CYS A 347 18.60 67.38 14.69
N SER A 348 19.31 66.46 15.36
CA SER A 348 20.78 66.47 15.55
C SER A 348 21.39 67.74 16.16
N ASP A 349 20.66 68.41 17.07
CA ASP A 349 21.02 69.72 17.67
C ASP A 349 21.22 70.88 16.65
N HIS A 350 20.87 70.65 15.37
CA HIS A 350 20.98 71.58 14.26
C HIS A 350 19.62 71.83 13.55
N GLY A 351 18.49 71.64 14.26
CA GLY A 351 17.13 71.85 13.74
C GLY A 351 16.02 71.84 14.82
N LEU A 352 14.74 71.79 14.41
CA LEU A 352 13.54 71.70 15.27
C LEU A 352 12.40 70.91 14.58
N CYS A 353 11.44 70.37 15.34
CA CYS A 353 10.34 69.51 14.85
C CYS A 353 8.92 70.04 15.23
N MET A 354 7.88 69.69 14.42
CA MET A 354 6.46 70.11 14.57
C MET A 354 5.49 69.12 13.88
N ASP A 355 4.27 68.90 14.42
CA ASP A 355 3.23 67.96 13.90
C ASP A 355 1.80 68.52 13.75
N ASP A 356 1.58 69.84 13.91
CA ASP A 356 0.25 70.51 13.85
C ASP A 356 -0.59 70.24 12.56
N THR A 357 -0.03 69.61 11.54
CA THR A 357 -0.67 69.28 10.25
C THR A 357 -0.86 67.77 10.02
N GLY A 358 -0.85 66.96 11.08
CA GLY A 358 -1.08 65.50 11.03
C GLY A 358 0.15 64.64 10.73
N THR A 359 1.32 65.24 10.50
CA THR A 359 2.61 64.57 10.18
C THR A 359 3.79 65.45 10.61
N ALA A 360 4.93 64.86 11.01
CA ALA A 360 6.11 65.55 11.57
C ALA A 360 7.26 65.85 10.57
N VAL A 361 8.08 66.90 10.80
CA VAL A 361 9.16 67.39 9.88
C VAL A 361 10.34 68.10 10.62
N CYS A 362 11.59 68.04 10.12
CA CYS A 362 12.84 68.69 10.63
C CYS A 362 13.41 69.87 9.76
N GLN A 363 14.60 70.44 10.11
CA GLN A 363 15.22 71.62 9.43
C GLN A 363 16.79 71.80 9.65
N CYS A 364 17.75 71.14 8.93
CA CYS A 364 19.28 71.24 9.09
C CYS A 364 19.85 72.68 8.86
N GLU A 365 20.84 73.12 9.66
CA GLU A 365 21.55 74.42 9.60
C GLU A 365 22.49 74.61 8.36
N SER A 366 23.15 75.77 8.24
CA SER A 366 23.92 76.17 7.04
C SER A 366 25.42 75.81 7.06
N GLY A 367 25.97 75.47 5.89
CA GLY A 367 27.30 74.84 5.74
C GLY A 367 27.23 73.30 5.65
N TYR A 368 26.02 72.78 5.87
CA TYR A 368 25.59 71.41 5.89
C TYR A 368 24.33 71.30 4.97
N TYR A 369 23.83 70.08 4.71
CA TYR A 369 22.69 69.82 3.83
C TYR A 369 21.84 68.67 4.40
N ASP A 370 20.54 68.93 4.59
CA ASP A 370 19.55 67.99 5.13
C ASP A 370 19.48 66.69 4.31
N ASP A 371 19.54 65.53 4.97
CA ASP A 371 19.40 64.19 4.37
C ASP A 371 17.94 63.69 4.37
N GLY A 372 17.00 64.38 5.02
CA GLY A 372 15.62 63.95 5.19
C GLY A 372 15.39 63.01 6.37
N HIS A 373 16.43 62.68 7.14
CA HIS A 373 16.41 61.81 8.31
C HIS A 373 17.08 62.45 9.56
N GLY A 374 17.90 63.50 9.39
CA GLY A 374 18.52 64.34 10.44
C GLY A 374 19.98 64.86 10.27
N HIS A 375 20.74 64.63 9.17
CA HIS A 375 22.25 64.66 9.13
C HIS A 375 22.94 65.05 7.74
N CYS A 376 24.31 65.32 7.64
CA CYS A 376 24.97 66.17 6.56
C CYS A 376 26.63 65.95 6.28
N LEU A 377 27.33 65.65 5.08
CA LEU A 377 28.83 65.10 4.86
C LEU A 377 29.86 65.36 3.55
N PRO A 378 31.17 64.79 3.34
CA PRO A 378 32.30 65.07 2.27
C PRO A 378 33.43 64.01 1.64
N PRO A 379 34.45 64.30 0.68
CA PRO A 379 35.46 63.43 -0.17
C PRO A 379 37.09 63.76 -0.28
N ASN A 380 38.19 63.35 -1.11
CA ASN A 380 38.72 62.51 -2.34
C ASN A 380 40.36 62.19 -2.51
N GLY A 381 41.02 61.66 -3.65
CA GLY A 381 42.52 61.20 -3.88
C GLY A 381 43.34 61.16 -5.31
N PHE A 382 44.59 60.54 -5.55
CA PHE A 382 45.47 60.45 -6.88
C PHE A 382 46.56 59.27 -7.36
N THR A 383 47.95 59.37 -7.59
CA THR A 383 48.86 58.50 -8.55
C THR A 383 50.43 58.10 -8.34
N CYS A 384 51.01 56.89 -8.71
CA CYS A 384 52.37 56.19 -8.35
C CYS A 384 53.39 56.79 -7.34
N ALA A 385 54.30 57.72 -7.68
CA ALA A 385 55.22 58.29 -6.66
C ALA A 385 54.43 59.08 -5.59
N THR A 386 53.23 59.49 -5.99
CA THR A 386 52.10 59.98 -5.19
C THR A 386 50.95 58.94 -5.17
N ALA A 387 51.24 57.63 -5.27
CA ALA A 387 50.27 56.53 -5.45
C ALA A 387 49.15 56.68 -4.45
N THR A 388 47.91 56.66 -4.92
CA THR A 388 46.81 56.50 -3.96
C THR A 388 46.97 55.13 -3.31
N PRO A 389 46.91 55.08 -1.97
CA PRO A 389 46.69 53.82 -1.27
C PRO A 389 45.42 53.18 -1.81
N LEU A 390 45.56 52.01 -2.43
CA LEU A 390 44.41 51.19 -2.76
C LEU A 390 44.12 50.35 -1.54
N ASP A 391 43.01 50.67 -0.88
CA ASP A 391 42.49 49.84 0.18
C ASP A 391 41.58 48.78 -0.47
N LEU A 392 41.96 47.51 -0.32
CA LEU A 392 41.20 46.39 -0.86
C LEU A 392 39.82 46.24 -0.17
N SER A 393 39.58 46.94 0.95
CA SER A 393 38.24 47.06 1.57
C SER A 393 37.17 47.58 0.62
N GLN A 394 37.57 48.44 -0.33
CA GLN A 394 36.62 49.36 -0.97
C GLN A 394 35.73 48.68 -2.01
N GLY A 395 36.05 47.44 -2.42
CA GLY A 395 35.34 46.65 -3.43
C GLY A 395 35.41 47.21 -4.86
N SER A 396 35.49 48.53 -5.00
CA SER A 396 35.88 49.23 -6.22
C SER A 396 36.47 50.61 -5.90
N VAL A 397 37.27 51.13 -6.83
CA VAL A 397 37.66 52.55 -6.84
C VAL A 397 37.37 53.16 -8.20
N GLN A 398 36.89 54.40 -8.20
CA GLN A 398 36.75 55.21 -9.41
C GLN A 398 37.97 56.12 -9.57
N GLY A 399 38.45 56.24 -10.79
CA GLY A 399 39.56 57.13 -11.16
C GLY A 399 39.40 57.67 -12.57
N SER A 400 40.41 58.39 -13.05
CA SER A 400 40.50 58.78 -14.45
C SER A 400 41.95 58.89 -14.88
N THR A 401 42.27 58.36 -16.07
CA THR A 401 43.57 58.54 -16.74
C THR A 401 43.64 59.85 -17.52
N GLU A 402 42.53 60.61 -17.63
CA GLU A 402 42.53 61.89 -18.34
C GLU A 402 43.44 62.92 -17.65
N GLY A 403 44.52 63.31 -18.34
CA GLY A 403 45.52 64.25 -17.82
C GLY A 403 46.64 63.60 -16.99
N ALA A 404 46.70 62.27 -16.93
CA ALA A 404 47.86 61.54 -16.44
C ALA A 404 49.02 61.53 -17.47
N GLY A 405 50.14 60.89 -17.11
CA GLY A 405 51.29 60.65 -18.00
C GLY A 405 51.27 59.23 -18.57
N ASP A 406 52.04 59.01 -19.63
CA ASP A 406 52.34 57.71 -20.27
C ASP A 406 53.83 57.44 -19.99
N GLU A 407 54.09 56.70 -18.92
CA GLU A 407 55.41 56.47 -18.33
C GLU A 407 55.69 54.98 -18.01
N SER A 408 54.67 54.12 -18.09
CA SER A 408 54.74 52.67 -17.88
C SER A 408 54.01 51.90 -18.99
N SER A 409 54.36 50.63 -19.21
CA SER A 409 53.61 49.72 -20.09
C SER A 409 53.76 48.26 -19.68
N GLY A 410 52.71 47.45 -19.89
CA GLY A 410 52.65 46.01 -19.59
C GLY A 410 53.23 45.11 -20.70
N SER A 411 53.26 43.78 -20.51
CA SER A 411 53.78 42.82 -21.51
C SER A 411 52.75 42.25 -22.49
N CYS A 412 51.45 42.40 -22.21
CA CYS A 412 50.34 41.90 -23.03
C CYS A 412 50.10 42.73 -24.31
N VAL A 413 50.45 44.02 -24.28
CA VAL A 413 50.33 44.97 -25.41
C VAL A 413 51.68 45.64 -25.73
N SER A 414 51.76 46.38 -26.84
CA SER A 414 52.99 47.07 -27.26
C SER A 414 52.83 48.56 -27.58
N ASP A 415 51.67 49.14 -27.29
CA ASP A 415 51.29 50.53 -27.55
C ASP A 415 50.27 50.90 -26.44
N THR A 416 50.64 51.81 -25.52
CA THR A 416 49.91 52.10 -24.27
C THR A 416 49.46 53.56 -24.18
N GLY A 417 48.63 53.87 -23.19
CA GLY A 417 48.07 55.19 -22.95
C GLY A 417 48.54 55.79 -21.63
N PRO A 418 47.88 56.86 -21.16
CA PRO A 418 48.18 57.46 -19.87
C PRO A 418 47.77 56.53 -18.71
N GLU A 419 48.64 56.32 -17.72
CA GLU A 419 48.39 55.42 -16.60
C GLU A 419 47.97 56.13 -15.29
N VAL A 420 47.18 55.45 -14.45
CA VAL A 420 47.05 55.76 -13.03
C VAL A 420 47.43 54.54 -12.20
N VAL A 421 48.33 54.76 -11.24
CA VAL A 421 48.90 53.67 -10.45
C VAL A 421 48.45 53.71 -9.00
N TRP A 422 47.96 52.56 -8.58
CA TRP A 422 47.45 52.25 -7.26
C TRP A 422 48.42 51.30 -6.53
N ARG A 423 48.53 51.44 -5.19
CA ARG A 423 49.41 50.59 -4.37
C ARG A 423 48.67 49.97 -3.20
N PHE A 424 48.75 48.64 -3.08
CA PHE A 424 48.23 47.86 -1.95
C PHE A 424 49.32 46.95 -1.34
N THR A 425 49.01 46.32 -0.21
CA THR A 425 49.87 45.33 0.47
C THR A 425 48.97 44.24 1.06
N ILE A 426 49.40 42.98 0.96
CA ILE A 426 48.76 41.83 1.60
C ILE A 426 49.72 41.11 2.54
N ASN A 427 49.23 40.64 3.69
CA ASN A 427 50.06 40.11 4.77
C ASN A 427 50.14 38.57 4.81
N GLU A 428 49.25 37.89 4.07
CA GLU A 428 49.13 36.42 3.98
C GLU A 428 48.75 35.98 2.55
N PRO A 429 48.72 34.67 2.23
CA PRO A 429 48.39 34.20 0.88
C PRO A 429 46.88 34.31 0.55
N LEU A 430 46.54 35.09 -0.47
CA LEU A 430 45.17 35.43 -0.87
C LEU A 430 44.98 35.22 -2.37
N ARG A 431 43.73 34.98 -2.80
CA ARG A 431 43.34 35.14 -4.21
C ARG A 431 42.73 36.51 -4.39
N VAL A 432 43.15 37.23 -5.43
CA VAL A 432 42.62 38.56 -5.77
C VAL A 432 42.25 38.62 -7.25
N LYS A 433 41.05 39.12 -7.54
CA LYS A 433 40.54 39.39 -8.88
C LYS A 433 40.32 40.90 -9.05
N PHE A 434 40.87 41.45 -10.13
CA PHE A 434 40.72 42.84 -10.53
C PHE A 434 39.98 42.91 -11.86
N HIS A 435 38.98 43.78 -11.98
CA HIS A 435 38.29 44.07 -13.25
C HIS A 435 38.29 45.57 -13.47
N LEU A 436 38.88 46.03 -14.57
CA LEU A 436 39.02 47.43 -14.94
C LEU A 436 38.08 47.75 -16.11
N THR A 437 37.18 48.73 -15.95
CA THR A 437 36.17 49.09 -16.96
C THR A 437 36.09 50.61 -17.17
N GLY A 438 35.69 51.06 -18.36
CA GLY A 438 35.30 52.45 -18.62
C GLY A 438 35.66 52.98 -20.01
N PHE A 439 36.72 52.44 -20.61
CA PHE A 439 37.16 52.68 -21.98
C PHE A 439 37.90 51.42 -22.49
N ASP A 440 38.62 51.52 -23.60
CA ASP A 440 39.51 50.49 -24.17
C ASP A 440 40.76 50.35 -23.27
N THR A 441 40.66 49.56 -22.19
CA THR A 441 41.61 49.57 -21.05
C THR A 441 42.74 48.56 -21.21
N VAL A 442 43.88 48.86 -20.57
CA VAL A 442 44.98 47.91 -20.33
C VAL A 442 45.19 47.81 -18.81
N MET A 443 45.45 46.61 -18.30
CA MET A 443 45.78 46.42 -16.88
C MET A 443 46.96 45.45 -16.68
N TYR A 444 47.88 45.81 -15.79
CA TYR A 444 48.98 44.93 -15.38
C TYR A 444 49.27 45.02 -13.89
N LEU A 445 49.66 43.87 -13.34
CA LEU A 445 49.87 43.66 -11.90
C LEU A 445 51.34 43.34 -11.63
N ARG A 446 52.00 44.16 -10.79
CA ARG A 446 53.45 44.07 -10.52
C ARG A 446 53.76 43.98 -9.04
N SER A 447 54.81 43.22 -8.72
CA SER A 447 55.40 43.16 -7.38
C SER A 447 56.39 44.30 -7.09
N SER A 448 56.62 45.21 -8.05
CA SER A 448 57.42 46.44 -7.91
C SER A 448 57.01 47.50 -8.94
N CYS A 449 56.66 48.75 -8.53
CA CYS A 449 56.17 49.83 -9.45
C CYS A 449 57.13 50.01 -10.65
N THR A 450 58.45 49.91 -10.44
CA THR A 450 59.46 50.28 -11.45
C THR A 450 60.25 49.11 -12.05
N ASP A 451 59.83 47.86 -11.87
CA ASP A 451 60.50 46.69 -12.47
C ASP A 451 59.52 45.89 -13.33
N ALA A 452 59.63 46.05 -14.65
CA ALA A 452 58.80 45.32 -15.62
C ALA A 452 59.12 43.82 -15.72
N GLN A 453 60.14 43.30 -15.02
CA GLN A 453 60.37 41.87 -14.85
C GLN A 453 59.71 41.31 -13.58
N SER A 454 59.03 42.16 -12.81
CA SER A 454 58.29 41.80 -11.58
C SER A 454 56.77 41.65 -11.81
N GLU A 455 56.36 41.64 -13.08
CA GLU A 455 54.99 41.45 -13.55
C GLU A 455 54.50 40.02 -13.27
N ILE A 456 53.27 39.94 -12.81
CA ILE A 456 52.61 38.71 -12.36
C ILE A 456 51.61 38.27 -13.42
N ASP A 457 50.82 39.24 -13.91
CA ASP A 457 49.82 39.07 -14.94
C ASP A 457 49.58 40.40 -15.67
N CYS A 458 49.05 40.33 -16.89
CA CYS A 458 48.76 41.46 -17.77
C CYS A 458 47.60 41.08 -18.69
N ASP A 459 46.55 41.89 -18.70
CA ASP A 459 45.39 41.71 -19.57
C ASP A 459 44.96 43.03 -20.23
N ASP A 460 44.27 42.88 -21.35
CA ASP A 460 43.81 43.93 -22.26
C ASP A 460 42.28 43.85 -22.34
N ASP A 461 41.76 42.75 -22.88
CA ASP A 461 40.38 42.58 -23.33
C ASP A 461 39.68 41.35 -22.69
N GLY A 462 40.29 40.72 -21.68
CA GLY A 462 39.85 39.46 -21.06
C GLY A 462 38.61 39.56 -20.17
N GLY A 463 38.21 40.78 -19.78
CA GLY A 463 36.89 41.08 -19.22
C GLY A 463 35.80 41.31 -20.28
N GLY A 464 36.17 41.38 -21.55
CA GLY A 464 35.29 41.64 -22.70
C GLY A 464 34.92 43.11 -22.88
N ASN A 465 34.43 43.46 -24.09
CA ASN A 465 34.02 44.81 -24.47
C ASN A 465 35.12 45.91 -24.28
N GLY A 466 36.40 45.57 -24.43
CA GLY A 466 37.53 46.47 -24.18
C GLY A 466 37.90 46.62 -22.71
N SER A 467 37.50 45.69 -21.85
CA SER A 467 37.77 45.74 -20.40
C SER A 467 38.73 44.64 -19.95
N SER A 468 39.63 44.98 -19.02
CA SER A 468 40.71 44.10 -18.59
C SER A 468 40.40 43.37 -17.27
N LEU A 469 40.71 42.08 -17.19
CA LEU A 469 40.41 41.19 -16.07
C LEU A 469 41.64 40.36 -15.67
N ILE A 470 42.13 40.53 -14.44
CA ILE A 470 43.24 39.73 -13.86
C ILE A 470 42.70 38.93 -12.67
N THR A 471 43.11 37.67 -12.52
CA THR A 471 42.84 36.86 -11.32
C THR A 471 44.11 36.11 -10.89
N ALA A 472 44.67 36.47 -9.74
CA ALA A 472 45.97 35.98 -9.28
C ALA A 472 45.92 35.40 -7.86
N ASP A 473 46.64 34.28 -7.66
CA ASP A 473 47.03 33.79 -6.35
C ASP A 473 48.30 34.51 -5.90
N MET A 474 48.22 35.24 -4.79
CA MET A 474 49.25 36.19 -4.36
C MET A 474 49.83 35.81 -3.00
N ALA A 475 51.13 35.97 -2.83
CA ALA A 475 51.86 35.72 -1.58
C ALA A 475 52.02 37.03 -0.77
N PRO A 476 52.45 36.98 0.51
CA PRO A 476 52.65 38.19 1.32
C PRO A 476 53.61 39.19 0.66
N GLY A 477 53.16 40.44 0.45
CA GLY A 477 53.93 41.44 -0.29
C GLY A 477 53.20 42.75 -0.56
N THR A 478 53.95 43.75 -1.03
CA THR A 478 53.41 45.02 -1.57
C THR A 478 53.32 44.92 -3.08
N TYR A 479 52.18 45.34 -3.64
CA TYR A 479 51.85 45.18 -5.05
C TYR A 479 51.29 46.48 -5.64
N TYR A 480 51.39 46.57 -6.96
CA TYR A 480 51.04 47.75 -7.75
C TYR A 480 50.18 47.31 -8.93
N VAL A 481 49.00 47.89 -9.04
CA VAL A 481 48.11 47.72 -10.20
C VAL A 481 48.09 49.02 -11.00
N PHE A 482 48.23 48.87 -12.31
CA PHE A 482 48.30 49.96 -13.28
C PHE A 482 47.00 49.96 -14.06
N CYS A 483 46.27 51.07 -14.02
CA CYS A 483 45.09 51.31 -14.84
C CYS A 483 45.50 52.19 -16.03
N ASP A 484 45.54 51.60 -17.22
CA ASP A 484 46.16 52.09 -18.45
C ASP A 484 45.14 51.94 -19.61
N GLY A 485 45.50 52.28 -20.84
CA GLY A 485 44.62 52.22 -22.02
C GLY A 485 45.32 51.76 -23.29
N TYR A 486 44.56 51.17 -24.21
CA TYR A 486 45.12 50.67 -25.45
C TYR A 486 45.50 51.83 -26.39
N GLY A 487 46.79 51.96 -26.74
CA GLY A 487 47.39 52.86 -27.74
C GLY A 487 47.29 54.39 -27.52
N SER A 488 46.11 54.90 -27.17
CA SER A 488 45.86 56.31 -26.83
C SER A 488 44.52 56.52 -26.09
N ALA A 489 43.84 55.45 -25.69
CA ALA A 489 42.62 55.54 -24.90
C ALA A 489 42.91 56.11 -23.50
N SER A 490 42.02 56.97 -23.03
CA SER A 490 42.05 57.52 -21.67
C SER A 490 40.68 58.07 -21.30
N GLY A 491 40.36 58.07 -20.01
CA GLY A 491 39.09 58.58 -19.49
C GLY A 491 38.86 58.14 -18.05
N SER A 492 37.63 58.33 -17.57
CA SER A 492 37.21 57.79 -16.28
C SER A 492 37.09 56.27 -16.33
N TYR A 493 37.48 55.60 -15.25
CA TYR A 493 37.41 54.14 -15.11
C TYR A 493 36.88 53.76 -13.73
N THR A 494 36.40 52.51 -13.62
CA THR A 494 36.16 51.82 -12.35
C THR A 494 37.07 50.59 -12.29
N LEU A 495 37.87 50.48 -11.23
CA LEU A 495 38.63 49.28 -10.89
C LEU A 495 37.86 48.54 -9.80
N LYS A 496 37.17 47.44 -10.14
CA LYS A 496 36.54 46.53 -9.17
C LYS A 496 37.59 45.55 -8.63
N MET A 497 37.44 45.16 -7.37
CA MET A 497 38.34 44.32 -6.60
C MET A 497 37.55 43.26 -5.85
N GLU A 498 37.92 42.00 -6.00
CA GLU A 498 37.32 40.86 -5.30
C GLU A 498 38.45 40.06 -4.64
N VAL A 499 38.44 39.95 -3.31
CA VAL A 499 39.44 39.22 -2.52
C VAL A 499 38.79 37.96 -1.95
N THR A 500 39.47 36.82 -2.04
CA THR A 500 38.96 35.53 -1.56
C THR A 500 39.95 34.86 -0.61
N CYS A 501 39.45 34.45 0.55
CA CYS A 501 40.19 33.68 1.54
C CYS A 501 40.32 32.21 1.12
N ASN A 502 41.46 31.60 1.44
CA ASN A 502 41.77 30.22 1.06
C ASN A 502 41.23 29.17 2.06
N THR A 503 40.43 29.59 3.05
CA THR A 503 39.84 28.74 4.10
C THR A 503 38.32 28.93 4.14
N PRO A 504 37.50 27.87 4.06
CA PRO A 504 36.05 27.97 4.23
C PRO A 504 35.67 28.55 5.60
N GLY A 505 34.56 29.31 5.66
CA GLY A 505 34.13 30.00 6.89
C GLY A 505 35.01 31.19 7.29
N THR A 506 35.83 31.72 6.38
CA THR A 506 36.66 32.91 6.64
C THR A 506 36.52 33.96 5.54
N ILE A 507 36.57 35.23 5.95
CA ILE A 507 36.45 36.43 5.11
C ILE A 507 37.65 37.35 5.33
N PHE A 508 38.02 38.13 4.30
CA PHE A 508 39.21 38.97 4.35
C PHE A 508 38.95 40.27 5.12
N ASP A 509 39.59 40.45 6.28
CA ASP A 509 39.62 41.74 6.98
C ASP A 509 40.66 42.66 6.31
N PRO A 510 40.24 43.75 5.66
CA PRO A 510 41.17 44.69 5.02
C PRO A 510 41.88 45.59 6.04
N VAL A 511 41.39 45.72 7.27
CA VAL A 511 41.98 46.56 8.32
C VAL A 511 43.21 45.88 8.93
N SER A 512 43.16 44.56 9.16
CA SER A 512 44.34 43.74 9.50
C SER A 512 45.13 43.30 8.26
N GLY A 513 44.48 43.20 7.09
CA GLY A 513 45.03 42.63 5.87
C GLY A 513 45.20 41.10 5.93
N THR A 514 44.31 40.41 6.65
CA THR A 514 44.32 38.95 6.87
C THR A 514 42.90 38.38 6.91
N CYS A 515 42.73 37.10 6.63
CA CYS A 515 41.45 36.40 6.78
C CYS A 515 41.11 36.18 8.26
N VAL A 516 39.83 36.31 8.58
CA VAL A 516 39.22 36.10 9.91
C VAL A 516 37.98 35.23 9.78
N ASP A 517 37.56 34.57 10.86
CA ASP A 517 36.32 33.78 10.89
C ASP A 517 35.12 34.69 10.53
N ASP A 518 34.19 34.22 9.68
CA ASP A 518 33.07 35.04 9.22
C ASP A 518 31.98 35.17 10.31
N PRO A 519 31.71 36.38 10.84
CA PRO A 519 30.69 36.58 11.88
C PRO A 519 29.25 36.43 11.36
N CYS A 520 29.05 36.26 10.06
CA CYS A 520 27.76 35.96 9.43
C CYS A 520 27.53 34.46 9.13
N ASP A 521 28.42 33.55 9.53
CA ASP A 521 28.25 32.09 9.37
C ASP A 521 28.23 31.37 10.75
N PRO A 522 27.09 30.85 11.23
CA PRO A 522 25.75 30.92 10.64
C PRO A 522 25.08 32.29 10.85
N ASN A 523 24.19 32.68 9.92
CA ASN A 523 23.58 34.02 9.90
C ASN A 523 22.83 34.37 11.22
N PRO A 524 23.31 35.38 11.98
CA PRO A 524 22.70 35.81 13.25
C PRO A 524 21.52 36.78 13.07
N CYS A 525 21.26 37.27 11.85
CA CYS A 525 20.25 38.28 11.57
C CYS A 525 18.88 37.64 11.32
N GLN A 526 18.08 37.57 12.37
CA GLN A 526 16.76 36.91 12.40
C GLN A 526 15.58 37.88 12.61
N GLN A 527 15.83 39.19 12.54
CA GLN A 527 14.79 40.21 12.72
C GLN A 527 13.87 40.32 11.49
N PRO A 528 12.56 40.62 11.66
CA PRO A 528 11.62 40.77 10.55
C PRO A 528 12.12 41.79 9.51
N ASN A 529 12.16 41.38 8.24
CA ASN A 529 12.64 42.19 7.12
C ASN A 529 14.08 42.73 7.27
N ARG A 530 14.89 42.17 8.17
CA ARG A 530 16.28 42.60 8.45
C ARG A 530 17.22 41.40 8.63
N THR A 531 17.26 40.55 7.61
CA THR A 531 17.98 39.25 7.65
C THR A 531 19.24 39.19 6.80
N VAL A 532 19.62 40.29 6.14
CA VAL A 532 20.91 40.42 5.47
C VAL A 532 21.98 40.73 6.53
N CYS A 533 22.84 39.76 6.82
CA CYS A 533 24.02 40.00 7.65
C CYS A 533 25.14 40.60 6.80
N GLN A 534 25.68 41.74 7.23
CA GLN A 534 26.89 42.34 6.70
C GLN A 534 27.99 42.23 7.77
N PRO A 535 29.11 41.54 7.50
CA PRO A 535 30.14 41.29 8.52
C PRO A 535 30.96 42.56 8.78
N VAL A 536 31.04 42.95 10.06
CA VAL A 536 31.80 44.11 10.55
C VAL A 536 33.09 43.61 11.19
N LEU A 537 34.10 43.47 10.34
CA LEU A 537 35.34 42.78 10.66
C LEU A 537 36.13 43.51 11.76
N PRO A 538 36.81 42.78 12.67
CA PRO A 538 37.19 41.37 12.54
C PRO A 538 36.24 40.32 13.16
N THR A 539 35.24 40.70 13.96
CA THR A 539 34.41 39.72 14.74
C THR A 539 32.99 40.20 15.05
N ASP A 540 32.50 41.27 14.43
CA ASP A 540 31.20 41.90 14.71
C ASP A 540 30.32 41.84 13.45
N TYR A 541 29.04 42.19 13.54
CA TYR A 541 28.16 42.20 12.37
C TYR A 541 27.06 43.26 12.47
N THR A 542 26.62 43.74 11.31
CA THR A 542 25.42 44.59 11.20
C THR A 542 24.38 43.87 10.37
N CYS A 543 23.20 43.66 10.95
CA CYS A 543 22.02 43.30 10.19
C CYS A 543 21.54 44.53 9.41
N SER A 544 21.37 44.40 8.10
CA SER A 544 20.70 45.38 7.24
C SER A 544 19.35 44.84 6.78
N CYS A 545 18.51 45.73 6.25
CA CYS A 545 17.21 45.34 5.72
C CYS A 545 17.33 44.32 4.59
N SER A 546 16.33 43.44 4.52
CA SER A 546 16.19 42.45 3.45
C SER A 546 15.92 43.15 2.11
N PRO A 547 16.28 42.55 0.96
CA PRO A 547 16.09 43.18 -0.35
C PRO A 547 14.64 43.56 -0.61
N GLY A 548 14.42 44.75 -1.15
CA GLY A 548 13.09 45.36 -1.29
C GLY A 548 12.57 46.07 -0.04
N TYR A 549 13.34 46.09 1.05
CA TYR A 549 13.06 46.83 2.27
C TYR A 549 14.17 47.84 2.59
N ILE A 550 13.80 48.97 3.19
CA ILE A 550 14.68 50.03 3.68
C ILE A 550 14.49 50.20 5.20
N PRO A 551 15.48 50.74 5.95
CA PRO A 551 15.33 50.97 7.38
C PRO A 551 14.13 51.89 7.64
N ASP A 552 13.31 51.57 8.65
CA ASP A 552 12.16 52.41 8.98
C ASP A 552 12.66 53.77 9.52
N PRO A 553 12.30 54.92 8.90
CA PRO A 553 12.65 56.23 9.43
C PRO A 553 12.08 56.53 10.83
N GLY A 554 11.09 55.75 11.29
CA GLY A 554 10.52 55.78 12.64
C GLY A 554 11.18 54.83 13.64
N ASP A 555 11.80 53.75 13.19
CA ASP A 555 12.62 52.83 14.00
C ASP A 555 13.77 52.22 13.16
N PRO A 556 14.99 52.80 13.22
CA PRO A 556 16.15 52.34 12.45
C PRO A 556 16.62 50.91 12.75
N GLU A 557 16.11 50.25 13.81
CA GLU A 557 16.35 48.81 14.05
C GLU A 557 15.33 47.92 13.31
N SER A 558 14.26 48.49 12.75
CA SER A 558 13.26 47.81 11.91
C SER A 558 13.36 48.20 10.43
N CYS A 559 12.55 47.56 9.57
CA CYS A 559 12.61 47.71 8.11
C CYS A 559 11.23 47.69 7.44
N ILE A 560 10.95 48.70 6.62
CA ILE A 560 9.72 48.87 5.82
C ILE A 560 9.97 48.54 4.35
N VAL A 561 8.93 48.13 3.62
CA VAL A 561 8.97 47.97 2.16
C VAL A 561 9.44 49.29 1.51
N ASN A 562 10.35 49.23 0.54
CA ASN A 562 10.73 50.42 -0.24
C ASN A 562 9.45 51.01 -0.88
N PRO A 563 9.09 52.28 -0.61
CA PRO A 563 7.88 52.88 -1.16
C PRO A 563 7.94 53.20 -2.67
N ASN A 564 9.12 53.13 -3.31
CA ASN A 564 9.27 53.29 -4.76
C ASN A 564 10.21 52.20 -5.33
N PRO A 565 9.83 50.91 -5.28
CA PRO A 565 10.67 49.83 -5.76
C PRO A 565 10.62 49.74 -7.28
N THR A 566 11.79 49.68 -7.90
CA THR A 566 11.95 49.64 -9.36
C THR A 566 11.92 48.22 -9.90
N ALA A 567 12.42 47.22 -9.17
CA ALA A 567 12.62 45.84 -9.64
C ALA A 567 13.45 45.72 -10.93
N GLU A 568 14.29 46.71 -11.27
CA GLU A 568 15.24 46.58 -12.39
C GLU A 568 16.38 45.59 -12.06
N ASN A 569 16.77 45.47 -10.78
CA ASN A 569 17.84 44.58 -10.35
C ASN A 569 17.82 44.32 -8.83
N CYS A 570 18.81 43.54 -8.39
CA CYS A 570 19.04 43.03 -7.05
C CYS A 570 19.19 44.07 -5.93
N PHE A 571 19.49 45.33 -6.25
CA PHE A 571 19.54 46.41 -5.26
C PHE A 571 18.14 46.87 -4.82
N ASP A 572 17.12 46.65 -5.64
CA ASP A 572 15.77 47.18 -5.43
C ASP A 572 14.66 46.25 -5.95
N PRO A 573 14.63 44.96 -5.56
CA PRO A 573 13.59 44.03 -5.99
C PRO A 573 12.25 44.33 -5.30
N ILE A 574 11.13 44.08 -5.98
CA ILE A 574 9.80 44.22 -5.35
C ILE A 574 9.60 43.06 -4.36
N PRO A 575 9.33 43.32 -3.07
CA PRO A 575 9.05 42.24 -2.13
C PRO A 575 7.68 41.59 -2.41
N LEU A 576 7.63 40.27 -2.36
CA LEU A 576 6.40 39.48 -2.37
C LEU A 576 5.81 39.51 -0.95
N VAL A 577 4.73 40.28 -0.76
CA VAL A 577 4.14 40.55 0.56
C VAL A 577 2.91 39.68 0.80
N GLY A 578 3.08 38.64 1.61
CA GLY A 578 2.03 37.69 1.99
C GLY A 578 2.36 36.26 1.59
N GLN A 579 1.52 35.30 2.01
CA GLN A 579 1.68 33.90 1.62
C GLN A 579 1.28 33.66 0.16
N SER A 580 0.35 34.42 -0.41
CA SER A 580 0.04 34.30 -1.86
C SER A 580 -0.43 35.61 -2.45
N GLY A 581 -0.30 35.75 -3.77
CA GLY A 581 -0.66 36.97 -4.46
C GLY A 581 -0.55 36.91 -5.98
N VAL A 582 -1.08 37.94 -6.63
CA VAL A 582 -1.06 38.12 -8.09
C VAL A 582 -0.53 39.52 -8.39
N ILE A 583 0.60 39.58 -9.09
CA ILE A 583 1.26 40.81 -9.50
C ILE A 583 1.02 41.01 -11.00
N GLN A 584 0.57 42.20 -11.36
CA GLN A 584 0.50 42.67 -12.76
C GLN A 584 1.69 43.60 -12.99
N GLY A 585 2.61 43.20 -13.87
CA GLY A 585 3.88 43.88 -14.12
C GLY A 585 4.11 44.17 -15.59
N THR A 586 5.20 44.86 -15.90
CA THR A 586 5.67 45.03 -17.28
C THR A 586 7.19 45.00 -17.36
N LEU A 587 7.69 44.26 -18.35
CA LEU A 587 9.11 44.26 -18.77
C LEU A 587 9.38 45.45 -19.72
N THR A 588 8.35 46.24 -20.04
CA THR A 588 8.45 47.38 -20.97
C THR A 588 9.36 48.48 -20.40
N GLY A 589 10.56 48.60 -20.96
CA GLY A 589 11.54 49.61 -20.54
C GLY A 589 12.42 49.17 -19.37
N ALA A 590 12.40 47.89 -19.00
CA ALA A 590 13.38 47.30 -18.11
C ALA A 590 14.75 47.10 -18.81
N ALA A 591 15.80 46.88 -18.02
CA ALA A 591 17.08 46.36 -18.48
C ALA A 591 17.08 44.83 -18.68
N ASN A 592 18.20 44.30 -19.20
CA ASN A 592 18.63 42.91 -18.96
C ASN A 592 19.76 43.01 -17.95
N ASP A 593 19.49 42.67 -16.69
CA ASP A 593 20.47 42.70 -15.62
C ASP A 593 20.87 41.27 -15.17
N ALA A 594 20.12 40.20 -15.51
CA ALA A 594 20.65 38.81 -15.53
C ALA A 594 19.86 37.77 -16.38
N GLU A 595 20.59 36.93 -17.13
CA GLU A 595 20.06 35.73 -17.80
C GLU A 595 19.99 34.50 -16.84
N GLY A 596 19.07 33.55 -17.06
CA GLY A 596 18.91 32.30 -16.30
C GLY A 596 19.45 31.05 -17.02
N SER A 597 19.55 29.89 -16.34
CA SER A 597 20.11 28.68 -16.98
C SER A 597 19.26 28.09 -18.12
N CYS A 598 17.98 28.46 -18.19
CA CYS A 598 17.01 27.95 -19.17
C CYS A 598 16.65 28.93 -20.29
N GLY A 599 17.14 30.18 -20.26
CA GLY A 599 16.81 31.24 -21.21
C GLY A 599 17.01 32.62 -20.58
N GLY A 600 16.49 33.66 -21.22
CA GLY A 600 16.42 35.00 -20.62
C GLY A 600 17.35 36.08 -21.19
N ALA A 601 17.43 36.16 -22.51
CA ALA A 601 18.20 37.20 -23.21
C ALA A 601 17.41 38.52 -23.44
N GLY A 602 16.21 38.65 -22.84
CA GLY A 602 15.29 39.77 -23.00
C GLY A 602 15.42 40.79 -21.88
N ALA A 603 14.33 41.35 -21.38
CA ALA A 603 14.35 42.34 -20.30
C ALA A 603 13.56 41.81 -19.11
N ASP A 604 14.08 42.01 -17.90
CA ASP A 604 13.66 41.30 -16.69
C ASP A 604 13.03 42.21 -15.60
N ARG A 605 12.48 41.59 -14.56
CA ARG A 605 12.05 42.24 -13.31
C ARG A 605 12.36 41.34 -12.11
N VAL A 606 13.01 41.89 -11.10
CA VAL A 606 13.40 41.16 -9.88
C VAL A 606 12.39 41.34 -8.75
N TYR A 607 11.96 40.22 -8.18
CA TYR A 607 11.14 40.14 -6.97
C TYR A 607 11.92 39.42 -5.86
N ALA A 608 11.60 39.67 -4.60
CA ALA A 608 12.24 39.01 -3.45
C ALA A 608 11.24 38.50 -2.42
N PHE A 609 11.55 37.38 -1.76
CA PHE A 609 10.82 36.90 -0.59
C PHE A 609 11.77 36.31 0.46
N GLN A 610 11.29 36.20 1.70
CA GLN A 610 12.02 35.55 2.79
C GLN A 610 11.26 34.29 3.23
N ALA A 611 11.92 33.14 3.13
CA ALA A 611 11.51 31.92 3.80
C ALA A 611 12.08 31.97 5.23
N THR A 612 11.21 32.16 6.24
CA THR A 612 11.63 32.15 7.67
C THR A 612 11.91 30.73 8.18
N VAL A 613 11.27 29.75 7.57
CA VAL A 613 11.40 28.31 7.79
C VAL A 613 11.51 27.63 6.43
N ARG A 614 11.53 26.30 6.37
CA ARG A 614 11.35 25.56 5.10
C ARG A 614 10.02 25.99 4.46
N THR A 615 9.96 26.20 3.14
CA THR A 615 8.80 26.80 2.46
C THR A 615 8.55 26.14 1.11
N ARG A 616 7.28 25.79 0.84
CA ARG A 616 6.79 25.37 -0.48
C ARG A 616 6.49 26.61 -1.31
N VAL A 617 7.13 26.70 -2.48
CA VAL A 617 7.18 27.87 -3.36
C VAL A 617 6.60 27.49 -4.71
N SER A 618 5.40 27.96 -5.02
CA SER A 618 4.80 27.88 -6.35
C SER A 618 4.79 29.26 -7.01
N LEU A 619 5.25 29.33 -8.25
CA LEU A 619 5.36 30.55 -9.04
C LEU A 619 4.82 30.27 -10.44
N ARG A 620 3.92 31.12 -10.95
CA ARG A 620 3.30 30.97 -12.29
C ARG A 620 3.35 32.32 -13.03
N LEU A 621 4.26 32.43 -14.00
CA LEU A 621 4.50 33.65 -14.79
C LEU A 621 3.88 33.55 -16.19
N SER A 622 2.87 34.37 -16.46
CA SER A 622 2.23 34.49 -17.76
C SER A 622 2.74 35.73 -18.53
N SER A 623 3.36 35.53 -19.69
CA SER A 623 3.80 36.61 -20.59
C SER A 623 3.79 36.15 -22.07
N GLY A 624 4.23 37.00 -23.00
CA GLY A 624 4.32 36.64 -24.43
C GLY A 624 5.42 35.64 -24.78
N SER A 625 6.44 35.49 -23.94
CA SER A 625 7.54 34.51 -24.04
C SER A 625 8.25 34.44 -22.68
N PRO A 626 7.62 33.86 -21.64
CA PRO A 626 8.06 34.03 -20.25
C PRO A 626 9.27 33.15 -19.91
N VAL A 627 10.25 33.76 -19.24
CA VAL A 627 11.35 33.06 -18.55
C VAL A 627 11.19 33.34 -17.06
N LEU A 628 11.29 32.30 -16.23
CA LEU A 628 11.09 32.39 -14.78
C LEU A 628 12.21 31.63 -14.06
N HIS A 629 13.01 32.32 -13.25
CA HIS A 629 14.02 31.66 -12.41
C HIS A 629 14.05 32.17 -10.97
N LEU A 630 14.40 31.25 -10.07
CA LEU A 630 14.49 31.43 -8.63
C LEU A 630 15.97 31.30 -8.21
N ARG A 631 16.48 32.24 -7.42
CA ARG A 631 17.85 32.21 -6.88
C ARG A 631 17.90 32.38 -5.36
N SER A 632 18.88 31.77 -4.71
CA SER A 632 19.22 31.99 -3.28
C SER A 632 20.19 33.15 -3.05
N ALA A 633 20.86 33.62 -4.11
CA ALA A 633 21.58 34.89 -4.15
C ALA A 633 21.40 35.54 -5.52
N CYS A 634 21.09 36.83 -5.54
CA CYS A 634 20.52 37.49 -6.73
C CYS A 634 21.52 37.64 -7.88
N ASP A 635 22.63 38.34 -7.63
CA ASP A 635 23.70 38.65 -8.60
C ASP A 635 24.65 37.47 -8.89
N LEU A 636 24.32 36.26 -8.42
CA LEU A 636 25.13 35.05 -8.58
C LEU A 636 24.38 34.02 -9.44
N PRO A 637 24.68 33.89 -10.74
CA PRO A 637 24.05 32.88 -11.60
C PRO A 637 24.21 31.44 -11.09
N GLY A 638 25.31 31.14 -10.39
CA GLY A 638 25.54 29.84 -9.74
C GLY A 638 24.71 29.57 -8.46
N ALA A 639 23.87 30.52 -8.04
CA ALA A 639 22.96 30.39 -6.90
C ALA A 639 21.49 30.14 -7.33
N GLU A 640 21.29 29.68 -8.57
CA GLU A 640 19.97 29.34 -9.10
C GLU A 640 19.43 28.05 -8.48
N VAL A 641 18.19 28.12 -8.00
CA VAL A 641 17.45 27.04 -7.33
C VAL A 641 16.56 26.29 -8.34
N GLY A 642 16.08 27.01 -9.37
CA GLY A 642 15.32 26.43 -10.47
C GLY A 642 14.96 27.47 -11.53
N CYS A 643 14.75 27.01 -12.76
CA CYS A 643 14.44 27.83 -13.94
C CYS A 643 13.41 27.10 -14.79
N ASN A 644 12.43 27.81 -15.35
CA ASN A 644 11.53 27.29 -16.38
C ASN A 644 11.33 28.33 -17.50
N ALA A 645 11.42 27.86 -18.75
CA ALA A 645 11.13 28.60 -19.97
C ALA A 645 10.42 27.64 -20.95
N PRO A 646 9.16 27.93 -21.36
CA PRO A 646 8.40 27.04 -22.22
C PRO A 646 8.84 27.20 -23.69
N TYR A 647 9.40 26.14 -24.29
CA TYR A 647 9.79 26.15 -25.71
C TYR A 647 8.71 26.68 -26.67
N TRP A 648 7.43 26.44 -26.35
CA TRP A 648 6.26 27.02 -27.02
C TRP A 648 5.14 27.23 -26.00
N GLY A 649 5.00 28.43 -25.44
CA GLY A 649 3.94 28.73 -24.47
C GLY A 649 3.91 30.20 -24.04
N SER A 650 2.86 30.56 -23.28
CA SER A 650 2.69 31.89 -22.67
C SER A 650 2.65 31.83 -21.14
N LEU A 651 3.17 30.75 -20.56
CA LEU A 651 3.15 30.44 -19.13
C LEU A 651 4.40 29.65 -18.75
N ALA A 652 5.18 30.15 -17.79
CA ALA A 652 6.29 29.46 -17.14
C ALA A 652 5.89 29.18 -15.68
N GLU A 653 6.10 27.96 -15.20
CA GLU A 653 5.69 27.53 -13.85
C GLU A 653 6.85 26.89 -13.11
N LEU A 654 7.01 27.22 -11.83
CA LEU A 654 8.09 26.70 -10.99
C LEU A 654 7.53 26.34 -9.62
N LEU A 655 7.63 25.05 -9.26
CA LEU A 655 7.33 24.52 -7.93
C LEU A 655 8.64 24.06 -7.29
N GLN A 656 8.94 24.54 -6.09
CA GLN A 656 10.16 24.23 -5.33
C GLN A 656 9.85 24.12 -3.83
N ILE A 657 10.70 23.42 -3.09
CA ILE A 657 10.72 23.46 -1.62
C ILE A 657 12.08 24.00 -1.19
N VAL A 658 12.10 25.18 -0.59
CA VAL A 658 13.33 25.87 -0.18
C VAL A 658 13.52 25.78 1.34
N PRO A 659 14.77 25.74 1.85
CA PRO A 659 15.04 25.94 3.27
C PRO A 659 14.81 27.41 3.68
N ALA A 660 15.01 27.72 4.97
CA ALA A 660 14.99 29.11 5.45
C ALA A 660 16.10 29.93 4.77
N GLY A 661 15.77 31.13 4.29
CA GLY A 661 16.67 31.98 3.52
C GLY A 661 15.96 33.14 2.82
N VAL A 662 16.72 33.97 2.10
CA VAL A 662 16.21 35.02 1.22
C VAL A 662 16.31 34.53 -0.23
N TYR A 663 15.25 34.72 -1.00
CA TYR A 663 15.13 34.21 -2.35
C TYR A 663 14.64 35.28 -3.33
N PHE A 664 15.11 35.18 -4.57
CA PHE A 664 14.89 36.15 -5.62
C PHE A 664 14.21 35.47 -6.82
N VAL A 665 13.07 36.02 -7.25
CA VAL A 665 12.30 35.55 -8.40
C VAL A 665 12.49 36.54 -9.53
N TRP A 666 13.05 36.08 -10.64
CA TRP A 666 13.23 36.87 -11.85
C TRP A 666 12.08 36.54 -12.81
N ALA A 667 11.35 37.58 -13.23
CA ALA A 667 10.33 37.48 -14.26
C ALA A 667 10.85 38.14 -15.54
N ASP A 668 11.03 37.35 -16.59
CA ASP A 668 11.87 37.73 -17.73
C ASP A 668 11.29 37.18 -19.07
N SER A 669 12.00 37.36 -20.18
CA SER A 669 11.62 36.96 -21.53
C SER A 669 12.81 36.66 -22.44
N ASP A 670 12.64 35.86 -23.48
CA ASP A 670 13.75 35.53 -24.40
C ASP A 670 14.07 36.59 -25.47
N TYR A 671 13.14 37.50 -25.78
CA TYR A 671 13.20 38.30 -27.02
C TYR A 671 12.79 39.77 -26.92
N SER A 672 11.78 40.12 -26.12
CA SER A 672 11.30 41.49 -25.98
C SER A 672 10.29 41.62 -24.84
N GLY A 673 10.49 42.63 -23.99
CA GLY A 673 9.58 42.91 -22.89
C GLY A 673 8.16 43.33 -23.29
N GLY A 674 7.22 43.07 -22.39
CA GLY A 674 5.81 43.44 -22.45
C GLY A 674 5.13 43.24 -21.09
N ASP A 675 3.81 43.33 -21.04
CA ASP A 675 3.04 43.14 -19.80
C ASP A 675 2.99 41.65 -19.40
N PHE A 676 3.00 41.38 -18.08
CA PHE A 676 2.98 40.02 -17.52
C PHE A 676 2.14 39.91 -16.25
N THR A 677 1.73 38.69 -15.93
CA THR A 677 1.13 38.33 -14.64
C THR A 677 2.03 37.33 -13.92
N LEU A 678 2.52 37.67 -12.73
CA LEU A 678 3.21 36.73 -11.83
C LEU A 678 2.26 36.36 -10.67
N ASN A 679 1.88 35.10 -10.61
CA ASN A 679 1.15 34.53 -9.47
C ASN A 679 2.16 33.82 -8.56
N TYR A 680 2.04 33.97 -7.24
CA TYR A 680 2.89 33.29 -6.27
C TYR A 680 2.09 32.70 -5.13
N ASP A 681 2.58 31.58 -4.60
CA ASP A 681 2.07 30.88 -3.43
C ASP A 681 3.28 30.33 -2.63
N LEU A 682 3.50 30.91 -1.46
CA LEU A 682 4.64 30.79 -0.56
C LEU A 682 4.10 30.29 0.79
N ARG A 683 4.08 28.97 0.94
CA ARG A 683 3.52 28.30 2.12
C ARG A 683 4.67 27.84 3.02
N PRO A 684 4.87 28.45 4.19
CA PRO A 684 5.83 27.95 5.17
C PRO A 684 5.45 26.54 5.61
N ASP A 685 6.43 25.72 5.97
CA ASP A 685 6.22 24.36 6.50
C ASP A 685 5.42 24.49 7.82
N PRO A 686 4.16 24.01 7.87
CA PRO A 686 3.32 24.18 9.05
C PRO A 686 3.83 23.35 10.24
N CYS A 687 4.76 22.42 10.01
CA CYS A 687 5.43 21.61 11.01
C CYS A 687 6.84 22.13 11.38
N ALA A 688 7.22 23.34 10.95
CA ALA A 688 8.55 23.89 11.21
C ALA A 688 8.90 24.11 12.69
N ASP A 689 7.91 24.23 13.57
CA ASP A 689 8.05 24.31 15.03
C ASP A 689 7.15 23.23 15.65
N GLU A 690 7.53 21.97 15.44
CA GLU A 690 6.75 20.77 15.81
C GLU A 690 6.28 20.77 17.27
N GLU A 691 7.13 21.19 18.22
CA GLU A 691 6.79 21.31 19.65
C GLU A 691 5.73 22.40 19.93
N ALA A 692 5.64 23.43 19.09
CA ALA A 692 4.64 24.50 19.23
C ALA A 692 3.28 24.15 18.61
N VAL A 693 3.25 23.29 17.58
CA VAL A 693 2.02 22.89 16.87
C VAL A 693 1.46 21.55 17.33
N CYS A 694 2.32 20.59 17.65
CA CYS A 694 1.99 19.24 18.13
C CYS A 694 2.81 18.90 19.39
N PRO A 695 2.57 19.59 20.53
CA PRO A 695 3.39 19.45 21.74
C PRO A 695 3.38 18.02 22.31
N GLY A 696 4.58 17.49 22.60
CA GLY A 696 4.77 16.25 23.35
C GLY A 696 5.12 15.02 22.50
N VAL A 697 4.15 14.13 22.30
CA VAL A 697 4.29 12.83 21.60
C VAL A 697 3.66 12.79 20.20
N PRO A 698 2.57 13.53 19.86
CA PRO A 698 2.10 13.59 18.47
C PRO A 698 3.18 14.19 17.57
N THR A 699 3.39 13.57 16.40
CA THR A 699 4.25 14.13 15.34
C THR A 699 3.43 15.00 14.40
N CYS A 700 4.02 16.09 13.92
CA CYS A 700 3.33 16.97 12.97
C CYS A 700 3.47 16.45 11.54
N GLN A 701 2.34 16.23 10.86
CA GLN A 701 2.31 15.95 9.44
C GLN A 701 1.68 17.14 8.68
N ALA A 702 2.45 17.77 7.80
CA ALA A 702 1.93 18.78 6.88
C ALA A 702 1.05 18.15 5.79
N ASN A 703 -0.07 18.81 5.45
CA ASN A 703 -0.90 18.44 4.31
C ASN A 703 -0.07 18.58 3.01
N ALA A 704 -0.34 17.78 1.97
CA ALA A 704 0.44 17.79 0.72
C ALA A 704 0.61 19.20 0.08
N ASP A 705 -0.41 20.04 0.21
CA ASP A 705 -0.41 21.40 -0.33
C ASP A 705 0.20 22.47 0.60
N TRP A 706 0.47 22.14 1.87
CA TRP A 706 0.98 22.99 2.97
C TRP A 706 0.02 24.12 3.42
N THR A 707 -1.31 23.96 3.28
CA THR A 707 -2.30 24.88 3.93
C THR A 707 -2.49 24.62 5.42
N GLY A 708 -2.18 23.41 5.89
CA GLY A 708 -2.43 22.97 7.26
C GLY A 708 -1.59 21.77 7.64
N TYR A 709 -1.84 21.26 8.84
CA TYR A 709 -1.19 20.10 9.41
C TYR A 709 -2.17 19.26 10.23
N GLU A 710 -1.82 18.00 10.43
CA GLU A 710 -2.46 17.08 11.37
C GLU A 710 -1.42 16.62 12.40
N CYS A 711 -1.78 16.65 13.69
CA CYS A 711 -0.97 16.05 14.74
C CYS A 711 -1.26 14.55 14.83
N VAL A 712 -0.58 13.78 13.99
CA VAL A 712 -0.72 12.32 13.92
C VAL A 712 0.09 11.67 15.03
N CYS A 713 -0.46 10.63 15.67
CA CYS A 713 0.35 9.85 16.61
C CYS A 713 1.39 9.02 15.86
N PRO A 714 2.66 8.99 16.33
CA PRO A 714 3.67 8.12 15.74
C PRO A 714 3.30 6.64 15.91
N ALA A 715 3.85 5.77 15.06
CA ALA A 715 3.58 4.34 15.11
C ALA A 715 3.82 3.77 16.54
N GLY A 716 2.86 2.96 17.01
CA GLY A 716 2.82 2.46 18.39
C GLY A 716 2.17 3.40 19.40
N TYR A 717 1.50 4.48 18.96
CA TYR A 717 0.72 5.40 19.81
C TYR A 717 -0.64 5.72 19.20
N LEU A 718 -1.62 6.05 20.04
CA LEU A 718 -2.99 6.38 19.63
C LEU A 718 -3.51 7.68 20.26
N PRO A 719 -4.39 8.42 19.55
CA PRO A 719 -4.91 9.69 20.05
C PRO A 719 -5.95 9.48 21.15
N HIS A 720 -5.71 10.08 22.31
CA HIS A 720 -6.61 10.04 23.47
C HIS A 720 -6.68 11.41 24.16
N ASN A 721 -7.86 12.03 24.19
CA ASN A 721 -8.11 13.34 24.83
C ASN A 721 -7.18 14.49 24.37
N GLY A 722 -6.57 14.40 23.18
CA GLY A 722 -5.63 15.38 22.64
C GLY A 722 -4.15 15.09 22.94
N GLU A 723 -3.84 13.97 23.61
CA GLU A 723 -2.48 13.46 23.77
C GLU A 723 -2.32 12.13 22.99
N CYS A 724 -1.09 11.76 22.64
CA CYS A 724 -0.79 10.42 22.13
C CYS A 724 -0.33 9.52 23.28
N VAL A 725 -1.05 8.42 23.51
CA VAL A 725 -0.73 7.41 24.54
C VAL A 725 -0.19 6.16 23.86
N ASP A 726 0.66 5.39 24.56
CA ASP A 726 1.15 4.08 24.10
C ASP A 726 -0.03 3.25 23.55
N ASP A 727 0.07 2.73 22.33
CA ASP A 727 -0.96 1.82 21.79
C ASP A 727 -0.89 0.50 22.57
N PRO A 728 -1.91 0.14 23.37
CA PRO A 728 -1.92 -1.13 24.09
C PRO A 728 -2.07 -2.35 23.14
N CYS A 729 -2.21 -2.10 21.83
CA CYS A 729 -2.20 -3.06 20.73
C CYS A 729 -0.89 -3.08 19.91
N ASP A 730 0.17 -2.34 20.27
CA ASP A 730 1.51 -2.46 19.66
C ASP A 730 2.60 -2.83 20.69
N PRO A 731 3.30 -3.98 20.55
CA PRO A 731 3.04 -5.05 19.58
C PRO A 731 1.75 -5.80 19.91
N ASN A 732 1.02 -6.22 18.88
CA ASN A 732 -0.28 -6.86 19.03
C ASN A 732 -0.19 -8.13 19.91
N LEU A 733 -0.73 -8.04 21.13
CA LEU A 733 -0.73 -9.10 22.13
C LEU A 733 -1.85 -10.13 21.92
N CYS A 734 -2.76 -9.89 20.97
CA CYS A 734 -3.86 -10.77 20.65
C CYS A 734 -3.40 -11.86 19.67
N SER A 735 -3.14 -13.05 20.20
CA SER A 735 -2.58 -14.19 19.45
C SER A 735 -3.47 -15.44 19.44
N GLU A 736 -4.71 -15.34 19.95
CA GLU A 736 -5.64 -16.46 20.00
C GLU A 736 -6.32 -16.68 18.63
N PRO A 737 -6.64 -17.92 18.22
CA PRO A 737 -7.19 -18.22 16.90
C PRO A 737 -8.45 -17.42 16.58
N HIS A 738 -8.45 -16.72 15.44
CA HIS A 738 -9.53 -15.84 14.98
C HIS A 738 -9.89 -14.70 15.97
N LYS A 739 -8.99 -14.38 16.89
CA LYS A 739 -9.12 -13.35 17.93
C LYS A 739 -7.83 -12.52 18.04
N THR A 740 -7.25 -12.18 16.89
CA THR A 740 -6.04 -11.35 16.75
C THR A 740 -6.36 -9.87 16.59
N ARG A 741 -7.62 -9.50 16.34
CA ARG A 741 -8.05 -8.10 16.26
C ARG A 741 -8.07 -7.44 17.64
N CYS A 742 -6.93 -6.87 18.01
CA CYS A 742 -6.79 -6.04 19.20
C CYS A 742 -7.56 -4.73 19.03
N VAL A 743 -8.42 -4.41 20.00
CA VAL A 743 -9.13 -3.14 20.07
C VAL A 743 -8.62 -2.35 21.28
N PRO A 744 -8.04 -1.15 21.09
CA PRO A 744 -7.46 -0.37 22.16
C PRO A 744 -8.55 0.20 23.07
N GLN A 745 -8.37 0.03 24.38
CA GLN A 745 -9.20 0.57 25.46
C GLN A 745 -8.37 1.65 26.17
N LEU A 746 -8.25 2.79 25.49
CA LEU A 746 -7.42 3.93 25.88
C LEU A 746 -7.80 4.44 27.29
N PRO A 747 -6.83 4.83 28.15
CA PRO A 747 -5.44 5.17 27.83
C PRO A 747 -4.40 4.04 28.02
N GLY A 748 -4.77 2.74 27.98
CA GLY A 748 -3.75 1.68 28.10
C GLY A 748 -4.23 0.29 28.52
N ALA A 749 -5.51 -0.03 28.36
CA ALA A 749 -5.99 -1.41 28.33
C ALA A 749 -6.27 -1.82 26.87
N PHE A 750 -6.45 -3.10 26.59
CA PHE A 750 -6.90 -3.57 25.28
C PHE A 750 -7.91 -4.71 25.41
N GLU A 751 -8.67 -4.92 24.35
CA GLU A 751 -9.64 -6.00 24.22
C GLU A 751 -9.35 -6.78 22.95
N CYS A 752 -8.95 -8.05 23.08
CA CYS A 752 -8.87 -8.94 21.92
C CYS A 752 -10.29 -9.30 21.48
N ARG A 753 -10.73 -8.70 20.37
CA ARG A 753 -12.00 -9.05 19.72
C ARG A 753 -11.77 -10.12 18.66
N CYS A 754 -12.85 -10.77 18.27
CA CYS A 754 -12.83 -11.64 17.11
C CYS A 754 -12.43 -10.86 15.86
N ASN A 755 -11.72 -11.53 14.95
CA ASN A 755 -11.35 -10.96 13.66
C ASN A 755 -12.62 -10.65 12.87
N VAL A 756 -12.53 -9.70 11.94
CA VAL A 756 -13.61 -9.51 10.97
C VAL A 756 -13.84 -10.83 10.22
N GLY A 757 -15.11 -11.23 10.05
CA GLY A 757 -15.48 -12.60 9.65
C GLY A 757 -15.84 -13.57 10.79
N TYR A 758 -15.67 -13.18 12.06
CA TYR A 758 -15.80 -14.05 13.23
C TYR A 758 -16.52 -13.37 14.41
N ILE A 759 -17.29 -14.13 15.19
CA ILE A 759 -18.01 -13.70 16.40
C ILE A 759 -17.61 -14.55 17.62
N PRO A 760 -17.83 -14.07 18.87
CA PRO A 760 -17.58 -14.89 20.05
C PRO A 760 -18.41 -16.17 20.04
N ASP A 761 -17.81 -17.31 20.40
CA ASP A 761 -18.53 -18.59 20.47
C ASP A 761 -19.69 -18.50 21.49
N PRO A 762 -20.96 -18.75 21.09
CA PRO A 762 -22.09 -18.74 22.03
C PRO A 762 -21.95 -19.74 23.19
N GLY A 763 -21.14 -20.79 23.03
CA GLY A 763 -20.77 -21.74 24.08
C GLY A 763 -19.49 -21.39 24.85
N ASN A 764 -18.66 -20.46 24.34
CA ASN A 764 -17.39 -20.06 24.95
C ASN A 764 -16.92 -18.64 24.51
N PRO A 765 -17.38 -17.55 25.13
CA PRO A 765 -17.06 -16.17 24.70
C PRO A 765 -15.56 -15.81 24.64
N ASP A 766 -14.69 -16.60 25.27
CA ASP A 766 -13.24 -16.45 25.15
C ASP A 766 -12.69 -16.92 23.79
N ALA A 767 -13.36 -17.85 23.11
CA ALA A 767 -13.07 -18.27 21.73
C ALA A 767 -13.91 -17.50 20.70
N CYS A 768 -13.48 -17.56 19.43
CA CYS A 768 -14.21 -17.00 18.30
C CYS A 768 -14.58 -18.12 17.32
N VAL A 769 -15.84 -18.12 16.89
CA VAL A 769 -16.36 -18.95 15.80
C VAL A 769 -16.54 -18.11 14.56
N MET A 770 -16.55 -18.78 13.42
CA MET A 770 -16.96 -18.24 12.13
C MET A 770 -18.32 -17.54 12.27
N ASP A 771 -18.42 -16.27 11.85
CA ASP A 771 -19.70 -15.56 11.81
C ASP A 771 -20.53 -16.11 10.65
N PRO A 772 -21.74 -16.65 10.90
CA PRO A 772 -22.61 -17.14 9.84
C PRO A 772 -23.15 -16.02 8.93
N ASN A 773 -23.05 -14.74 9.33
CA ASN A 773 -23.54 -13.59 8.56
C ASN A 773 -22.41 -12.78 7.91
N ALA A 774 -21.15 -13.05 8.21
CA ALA A 774 -20.03 -12.36 7.58
C ALA A 774 -19.60 -13.05 6.29
N ASN A 775 -19.23 -12.24 5.31
CA ASN A 775 -18.91 -12.69 3.96
C ASN A 775 -17.65 -13.57 3.92
N GLU A 776 -17.53 -14.40 2.88
CA GLU A 776 -16.29 -15.11 2.64
C GLU A 776 -15.24 -14.16 2.09
N TRP A 777 -15.59 -13.40 1.04
CA TRP A 777 -14.71 -12.47 0.36
C TRP A 777 -15.28 -11.05 0.35
N ALA A 778 -14.39 -10.08 0.52
CA ALA A 778 -14.59 -8.71 0.08
C ALA A 778 -13.51 -8.35 -0.95
N PHE A 779 -13.95 -7.85 -2.09
CA PHE A 779 -13.13 -7.48 -3.24
C PHE A 779 -13.33 -5.99 -3.50
N PHE A 780 -12.28 -5.21 -3.33
CA PHE A 780 -12.34 -3.76 -3.35
C PHE A 780 -11.43 -3.19 -4.43
N VAL A 781 -11.95 -2.26 -5.24
CA VAL A 781 -11.14 -1.55 -6.24
C VAL A 781 -11.02 -0.08 -5.84
N PHE A 782 -9.78 0.40 -5.73
CA PHE A 782 -9.47 1.82 -5.72
C PHE A 782 -9.27 2.22 -7.18
N LEU A 783 -10.33 2.73 -7.79
CA LEU A 783 -10.48 2.91 -9.22
C LEU A 783 -10.33 4.40 -9.55
N ASN A 784 -9.07 4.85 -9.66
CA ASN A 784 -8.79 6.21 -10.07
C ASN A 784 -8.86 6.31 -11.60
N ALA A 785 -9.93 6.90 -12.13
CA ALA A 785 -10.07 7.17 -13.55
C ALA A 785 -10.33 8.66 -13.85
N ASP A 786 -9.93 9.57 -12.96
CA ASP A 786 -9.60 10.93 -13.39
C ASP A 786 -8.22 11.00 -14.03
N ASN A 787 -8.13 10.52 -15.26
CA ASN A 787 -7.05 10.79 -16.20
C ASN A 787 -7.45 10.27 -17.60
N ASN A 788 -6.47 10.09 -18.50
CA ASN A 788 -6.69 9.54 -19.84
C ASN A 788 -7.20 8.09 -19.91
N LEU A 789 -7.39 7.39 -18.78
CA LEU A 789 -7.95 6.05 -18.71
C LEU A 789 -9.45 6.02 -18.40
N GLU A 790 -10.13 7.17 -18.20
CA GLU A 790 -11.56 7.26 -17.85
C GLU A 790 -12.46 6.26 -18.58
N ASP A 791 -12.34 6.16 -19.91
CA ASP A 791 -13.17 5.26 -20.72
C ASP A 791 -13.05 3.78 -20.30
N TYR A 792 -11.86 3.32 -19.90
CA TYR A 792 -11.59 1.93 -19.48
C TYR A 792 -12.13 1.63 -18.08
N GLY A 793 -12.03 2.57 -17.12
CA GLY A 793 -12.60 2.37 -15.78
C GLY A 793 -14.11 2.12 -15.77
N TYR A 794 -14.83 2.62 -16.79
CA TYR A 794 -16.23 2.29 -17.04
C TYR A 794 -16.45 0.95 -17.80
N GLU A 795 -15.45 0.44 -18.53
CA GLU A 795 -15.45 -0.91 -19.11
C GLU A 795 -15.21 -1.95 -18.00
N ASP A 796 -14.18 -1.78 -17.16
CA ASP A 796 -13.90 -2.62 -15.98
C ASP A 796 -15.07 -2.67 -14.98
N LEU A 797 -15.74 -1.52 -14.75
CA LEU A 797 -16.93 -1.48 -13.91
C LEU A 797 -18.10 -2.28 -14.52
N ALA A 798 -18.26 -2.24 -15.85
CA ALA A 798 -19.26 -3.06 -16.54
C ALA A 798 -18.91 -4.55 -16.55
N GLU A 799 -17.62 -4.92 -16.49
CA GLU A 799 -17.17 -6.30 -16.28
C GLU A 799 -17.42 -6.78 -14.84
N MET A 800 -17.12 -5.97 -13.83
CA MET A 800 -17.48 -6.26 -12.45
C MET A 800 -19.00 -6.42 -12.28
N GLU A 801 -19.82 -5.71 -13.05
CA GLU A 801 -21.28 -5.90 -13.10
C GLU A 801 -21.72 -7.24 -13.71
N VAL A 802 -20.91 -7.94 -14.53
CA VAL A 802 -21.23 -9.30 -15.01
C VAL A 802 -21.26 -10.29 -13.85
N ALA A 803 -20.39 -10.06 -12.85
CA ALA A 803 -20.29 -10.84 -11.63
C ALA A 803 -21.29 -10.33 -10.56
N GLY A 804 -21.09 -9.10 -10.09
CA GLY A 804 -21.90 -8.44 -9.07
C GLY A 804 -21.77 -9.02 -7.66
N SER A 805 -22.06 -8.20 -6.64
CA SER A 805 -22.00 -8.66 -5.23
C SER A 805 -23.06 -9.71 -4.90
N THR A 806 -22.72 -10.58 -3.96
CA THR A 806 -23.55 -11.67 -3.43
C THR A 806 -23.37 -11.79 -1.91
N PRO A 807 -24.25 -12.50 -1.17
CA PRO A 807 -24.12 -12.70 0.30
C PRO A 807 -22.89 -13.48 0.78
N TYR A 808 -21.94 -13.81 -0.11
CA TYR A 808 -20.64 -14.39 0.23
C TYR A 808 -19.45 -13.62 -0.38
N VAL A 809 -19.69 -12.74 -1.34
CA VAL A 809 -18.67 -12.00 -2.10
C VAL A 809 -19.16 -10.57 -2.31
N HIS A 810 -18.63 -9.62 -1.54
CA HIS A 810 -18.93 -8.20 -1.72
C HIS A 810 -17.93 -7.56 -2.68
N ILE A 811 -18.43 -6.76 -3.62
CA ILE A 811 -17.66 -6.03 -4.63
C ILE A 811 -18.02 -4.55 -4.51
N ALA A 812 -17.06 -3.73 -4.11
CA ALA A 812 -17.23 -2.28 -3.93
C ALA A 812 -16.01 -1.52 -4.44
N ALA A 813 -16.18 -0.24 -4.77
CA ALA A 813 -15.09 0.60 -5.20
C ALA A 813 -15.21 2.02 -4.65
N LEU A 814 -14.08 2.71 -4.52
CA LEU A 814 -14.03 4.15 -4.68
C LEU A 814 -13.68 4.39 -6.14
N PHE A 815 -14.63 4.96 -6.89
CA PHE A 815 -14.51 5.21 -8.31
C PHE A 815 -14.52 6.72 -8.57
N ASP A 816 -13.50 7.20 -9.26
CA ASP A 816 -13.38 8.58 -9.72
C ASP A 816 -13.29 8.67 -11.25
N SER A 817 -13.70 9.79 -11.85
CA SER A 817 -13.93 9.89 -13.31
C SER A 817 -13.77 11.30 -13.88
N ALA A 818 -12.83 11.47 -14.81
CA ALA A 818 -12.34 12.76 -15.32
C ALA A 818 -13.36 13.77 -15.88
N SER A 819 -14.42 13.30 -16.54
CA SER A 819 -15.28 14.16 -17.37
C SER A 819 -16.75 13.75 -17.39
N ARG A 820 -17.02 12.50 -17.07
CA ARG A 820 -18.34 11.92 -16.81
C ARG A 820 -18.73 12.23 -15.36
N ASP A 821 -20.03 12.17 -15.09
CA ASP A 821 -20.63 12.33 -13.76
C ASP A 821 -20.12 13.54 -12.93
N ASN A 822 -19.70 14.60 -13.62
CA ASN A 822 -19.19 15.90 -13.14
C ASN A 822 -17.74 15.98 -12.62
N GLY A 823 -16.95 14.89 -12.60
CA GLY A 823 -15.73 14.82 -11.77
C GLY A 823 -16.03 14.46 -10.31
N ASP A 824 -17.07 13.65 -10.08
CA ASP A 824 -17.48 13.25 -8.73
C ASP A 824 -16.90 11.87 -8.35
N ALA A 825 -15.96 11.85 -7.40
CA ALA A 825 -15.51 10.63 -6.74
C ALA A 825 -16.65 9.99 -5.92
N ARG A 826 -16.80 8.66 -6.00
CA ARG A 826 -17.96 7.95 -5.45
C ARG A 826 -17.60 6.63 -4.79
N TYR A 827 -18.10 6.40 -3.58
CA TYR A 827 -18.22 5.04 -3.06
C TYR A 827 -19.39 4.33 -3.76
N ILE A 828 -19.08 3.25 -4.46
CA ILE A 828 -20.05 2.45 -5.22
C ILE A 828 -20.06 0.98 -4.75
N TYR A 829 -21.22 0.34 -4.88
CA TYR A 829 -21.43 -1.07 -4.59
C TYR A 829 -21.91 -1.79 -5.86
N VAL A 830 -21.14 -2.75 -6.36
CA VAL A 830 -21.41 -3.40 -7.65
C VAL A 830 -22.43 -4.52 -7.45
N ARG A 831 -23.46 -4.58 -8.29
CA ARG A 831 -24.47 -5.68 -8.31
C ARG A 831 -24.59 -6.24 -9.74
N PRO A 832 -25.23 -7.40 -9.92
CA PRO A 832 -25.39 -7.99 -11.25
C PRO A 832 -26.11 -7.05 -12.24
N GLY A 833 -25.36 -6.51 -13.19
CA GLY A 833 -25.82 -5.59 -14.24
C GLY A 833 -26.16 -4.16 -13.82
N ALA A 834 -25.74 -3.70 -12.63
CA ALA A 834 -25.81 -2.29 -12.19
C ALA A 834 -25.10 -2.06 -10.84
N PHE A 835 -24.20 -1.09 -10.72
CA PHE A 835 -23.77 -0.56 -9.42
C PHE A 835 -24.85 0.31 -8.73
N ASP A 836 -24.72 0.52 -7.41
CA ASP A 836 -25.34 1.60 -6.64
C ASP A 836 -24.27 2.61 -6.23
N THR A 837 -24.56 3.91 -6.32
CA THR A 837 -23.77 4.95 -5.63
C THR A 837 -24.21 5.03 -4.18
N LEU A 838 -23.35 4.61 -3.26
CA LEU A 838 -23.59 4.68 -1.81
C LEU A 838 -23.42 6.11 -1.29
N GLN A 839 -22.36 6.76 -1.76
CA GLN A 839 -21.97 8.11 -1.38
C GLN A 839 -21.26 8.77 -2.55
N ASN A 840 -21.65 10.00 -2.87
CA ASN A 840 -20.89 10.90 -3.74
C ASN A 840 -20.07 11.82 -2.82
N LEU A 841 -18.78 11.95 -3.10
CA LEU A 841 -17.80 12.73 -2.33
C LEU A 841 -17.52 14.10 -2.96
N GLY A 842 -17.89 14.29 -4.23
CA GLY A 842 -17.38 15.33 -5.11
C GLY A 842 -15.96 15.02 -5.59
N GLU A 843 -15.29 16.03 -6.15
CA GLU A 843 -13.86 16.02 -6.47
C GLU A 843 -13.00 15.61 -5.25
N VAL A 844 -12.16 14.59 -5.39
CA VAL A 844 -11.28 14.10 -4.31
C VAL A 844 -9.92 13.72 -4.88
N ASN A 845 -8.82 14.20 -4.27
CA ASN A 845 -7.46 13.82 -4.68
C ASN A 845 -7.20 12.31 -4.51
N MET A 846 -7.37 11.52 -5.57
CA MET A 846 -7.12 10.08 -5.62
C MET A 846 -5.62 9.74 -5.62
N SER A 847 -4.75 10.74 -5.78
CA SER A 847 -3.31 10.63 -5.56
C SER A 847 -2.90 10.87 -4.08
N ASP A 848 -3.82 11.22 -3.18
CA ASP A 848 -3.54 11.28 -1.74
C ASP A 848 -3.69 9.90 -1.09
N TRP A 849 -2.60 9.38 -0.52
CA TRP A 849 -2.62 8.10 0.20
C TRP A 849 -3.56 8.09 1.42
N GLN A 850 -3.89 9.25 1.99
CA GLN A 850 -4.91 9.36 3.05
C GLN A 850 -6.30 9.00 2.51
N VAL A 851 -6.58 9.21 1.22
CA VAL A 851 -7.85 8.81 0.58
C VAL A 851 -7.88 7.29 0.36
N LEU A 852 -6.78 6.69 -0.10
CA LEU A 852 -6.63 5.22 -0.17
C LEU A 852 -6.79 4.56 1.21
N ALA A 853 -6.18 5.15 2.25
CA ALA A 853 -6.31 4.71 3.63
C ALA A 853 -7.77 4.81 4.12
N GLN A 854 -8.43 5.95 3.90
CA GLN A 854 -9.82 6.19 4.28
C GLN A 854 -10.78 5.23 3.57
N PHE A 855 -10.64 5.05 2.25
CA PHE A 855 -11.43 4.08 1.49
C PHE A 855 -11.27 2.67 2.04
N GLY A 856 -10.04 2.18 2.23
CA GLY A 856 -9.85 0.81 2.67
C GLY A 856 -10.28 0.56 4.12
N VAL A 857 -10.11 1.53 5.01
CA VAL A 857 -10.65 1.48 6.37
C VAL A 857 -12.19 1.49 6.35
N TRP A 858 -12.80 2.35 5.54
CA TRP A 858 -14.26 2.39 5.33
C TRP A 858 -14.79 1.06 4.76
N ALA A 859 -14.12 0.50 3.75
CA ALA A 859 -14.53 -0.71 3.05
C ALA A 859 -14.50 -1.93 3.98
N VAL A 860 -13.43 -2.09 4.76
CA VAL A 860 -13.31 -3.14 5.79
C VAL A 860 -14.38 -3.02 6.88
N GLN A 861 -14.76 -1.79 7.26
CA GLN A 861 -15.78 -1.54 8.29
C GLN A 861 -17.22 -1.78 7.79
N ASN A 862 -17.53 -1.44 6.53
CA ASN A 862 -18.88 -1.57 5.97
C ASN A 862 -19.13 -2.97 5.38
N TYR A 863 -18.08 -3.65 4.89
CA TYR A 863 -18.18 -4.97 4.27
C TYR A 863 -17.25 -5.97 4.99
N PRO A 864 -17.68 -6.47 6.16
CA PRO A 864 -16.94 -7.47 6.91
C PRO A 864 -16.88 -8.80 6.14
N ALA A 865 -15.67 -9.34 6.00
CA ALA A 865 -15.40 -10.61 5.31
C ALA A 865 -14.27 -11.40 6.00
N ARG A 866 -14.09 -12.67 5.60
CA ARG A 866 -12.99 -13.55 6.05
C ARG A 866 -11.71 -13.34 5.25
N HIS A 867 -11.85 -12.98 3.97
CA HIS A 867 -10.75 -12.72 3.05
C HIS A 867 -10.90 -11.37 2.33
N TYR A 868 -9.79 -10.66 2.18
CA TYR A 868 -9.73 -9.31 1.63
C TYR A 868 -8.81 -9.20 0.41
N ALA A 869 -9.38 -8.79 -0.73
CA ALA A 869 -8.64 -8.35 -1.92
C ALA A 869 -8.81 -6.84 -2.12
N PHE A 870 -7.69 -6.12 -2.17
CA PHE A 870 -7.63 -4.70 -2.52
C PHE A 870 -6.88 -4.54 -3.84
N ILE A 871 -7.54 -4.00 -4.86
CA ILE A 871 -6.97 -3.76 -6.19
C ILE A 871 -6.79 -2.26 -6.39
N MET A 872 -5.60 -1.87 -6.83
CA MET A 872 -5.24 -0.51 -7.19
C MET A 872 -5.24 -0.45 -8.70
N TRP A 873 -6.22 0.25 -9.27
CA TRP A 873 -6.42 0.40 -10.71
C TRP A 873 -6.04 1.82 -11.10
N ASP A 874 -5.01 1.97 -11.95
CA ASP A 874 -4.63 3.18 -12.69
C ASP A 874 -3.36 2.95 -13.55
N HIS A 875 -2.79 4.01 -14.11
CA HIS A 875 -1.37 4.11 -14.42
C HIS A 875 -0.46 3.63 -13.28
N GLY A 876 0.67 3.03 -13.66
CA GLY A 876 1.74 2.62 -12.76
C GLY A 876 3.13 2.81 -13.37
N ALA A 877 4.14 2.92 -12.51
CA ALA A 877 5.55 3.12 -12.88
C ALA A 877 6.54 2.46 -11.90
N GLY A 878 6.06 1.58 -11.02
CA GLY A 878 6.85 0.91 -10.00
C GLY A 878 7.11 1.76 -8.76
N TRP A 879 8.30 1.61 -8.17
CA TRP A 879 8.62 2.09 -6.81
C TRP A 879 8.92 3.60 -6.68
N LYS A 880 8.97 4.32 -7.80
CA LYS A 880 9.68 5.61 -7.89
C LYS A 880 8.85 6.79 -7.33
N ALA A 881 9.37 7.99 -7.51
CA ALA A 881 8.69 9.27 -7.33
C ALA A 881 9.20 10.23 -8.42
N GLY A 882 8.34 11.06 -9.00
CA GLY A 882 8.68 12.00 -10.05
C GLY A 882 8.33 13.46 -9.73
N PRO A 883 9.12 14.44 -10.24
CA PRO A 883 8.58 15.79 -10.43
C PRO A 883 7.53 15.79 -11.56
N PRO A 884 6.54 16.70 -11.53
CA PRO A 884 5.31 16.56 -12.31
C PRO A 884 5.52 16.69 -13.84
N LYS A 885 5.31 15.55 -14.52
CA LYS A 885 5.12 15.34 -15.97
C LYS A 885 6.31 15.67 -16.91
N PRO A 886 6.37 15.05 -18.12
CA PRO A 886 5.51 14.01 -18.67
C PRO A 886 6.25 12.66 -18.85
N VAL A 887 6.76 12.07 -17.76
CA VAL A 887 7.17 10.65 -17.69
C VAL A 887 6.80 10.10 -16.31
N PHE A 888 5.68 9.36 -16.25
CA PHE A 888 5.01 8.77 -15.07
C PHE A 888 5.97 8.07 -14.09
N LYS A 889 5.81 8.19 -12.75
CA LYS A 889 6.79 7.71 -11.77
C LYS A 889 6.28 7.12 -10.45
N SER A 890 4.99 6.98 -10.17
CA SER A 890 4.47 5.97 -9.23
C SER A 890 3.14 5.36 -9.68
N PHE A 891 2.07 5.33 -8.87
CA PHE A 891 0.75 4.82 -9.26
C PHE A 891 -0.37 5.73 -8.74
N SER A 892 -1.59 5.58 -9.27
CA SER A 892 -2.75 6.43 -8.95
C SER A 892 -2.47 7.91 -9.29
N MET A 893 -2.53 8.23 -10.58
CA MET A 893 -2.35 9.57 -11.16
C MET A 893 -3.71 10.24 -11.40
N ASP A 894 -4.03 11.22 -10.57
CA ASP A 894 -5.23 12.06 -10.67
C ASP A 894 -4.92 13.33 -11.48
N ASP A 895 -5.68 13.60 -12.56
CA ASP A 895 -5.43 14.75 -13.46
C ASP A 895 -6.02 16.08 -12.97
N ASN A 896 -7.06 16.09 -12.14
CA ASN A 896 -7.74 17.29 -11.60
C ASN A 896 -7.97 17.23 -10.06
N PRO A 897 -6.95 16.99 -9.20
CA PRO A 897 -7.05 16.52 -7.79
C PRO A 897 -7.65 17.51 -6.75
N GLY A 898 -8.65 18.29 -7.12
CA GLY A 898 -9.15 19.43 -6.37
C GLY A 898 -8.12 20.55 -6.20
N GLY A 899 -8.54 21.63 -5.52
CA GLY A 899 -7.65 22.69 -5.01
C GLY A 899 -6.85 23.52 -6.02
N GLY A 900 -6.84 23.19 -7.32
CA GLY A 900 -5.98 23.82 -8.33
C GLY A 900 -4.55 23.27 -8.39
N GLY A 901 -4.35 22.03 -7.92
CA GLY A 901 -3.17 21.24 -8.23
C GLY A 901 -3.02 20.99 -9.74
N GLY A 902 -1.85 20.51 -10.13
CA GLY A 902 -1.71 19.67 -11.33
C GLY A 902 -1.38 18.26 -10.88
N ALA A 903 -1.57 17.28 -11.75
CA ALA A 903 -1.54 15.86 -11.37
C ALA A 903 -0.39 15.44 -10.45
N ASP A 904 -0.73 14.63 -9.46
CA ASP A 904 0.14 14.07 -8.44
C ASP A 904 0.19 12.52 -8.58
N GLU A 905 0.89 11.80 -7.70
CA GLU A 905 0.99 10.33 -7.75
C GLU A 905 1.26 9.69 -6.37
N ILE A 906 0.56 8.59 -5.99
CA ILE A 906 0.82 7.89 -4.70
C ILE A 906 2.18 7.22 -4.77
N SER A 907 3.16 7.71 -4.01
CA SER A 907 4.53 7.19 -4.08
C SER A 907 4.77 5.96 -3.19
N ILE A 908 5.62 5.06 -3.69
CA ILE A 908 6.09 3.89 -2.97
C ILE A 908 7.36 4.22 -2.15
N SER A 909 8.23 5.10 -2.64
CA SER A 909 9.56 5.38 -2.06
C SER A 909 9.58 6.44 -0.95
N ASN A 910 8.58 7.31 -0.88
CA ASN A 910 8.40 8.19 0.29
C ASN A 910 7.68 7.50 1.47
N GLY A 911 7.03 6.35 1.23
CA GLY A 911 6.31 5.55 2.22
C GLY A 911 4.79 5.76 2.27
N ASP A 912 4.22 6.59 1.40
CA ASP A 912 2.78 6.91 1.35
C ASP A 912 1.91 5.66 1.21
N TYR A 913 2.19 4.85 0.21
CA TYR A 913 1.55 3.54 0.00
C TYR A 913 1.63 2.62 1.24
N ALA A 914 2.80 2.57 1.89
CA ALA A 914 3.01 1.73 3.07
C ALA A 914 2.16 2.20 4.27
N ARG A 915 1.97 3.52 4.43
CA ARG A 915 1.08 4.10 5.45
C ARG A 915 -0.40 3.79 5.18
N ALA A 916 -0.82 3.81 3.91
CA ALA A 916 -2.18 3.41 3.54
C ALA A 916 -2.45 1.93 3.88
N LEU A 917 -1.56 1.01 3.50
CA LEU A 917 -1.72 -0.41 3.84
C LEU A 917 -1.64 -0.70 5.35
N GLN A 918 -0.85 0.09 6.10
CA GLN A 918 -0.81 0.00 7.57
C GLN A 918 -2.18 0.27 8.18
N ALA A 919 -2.87 1.34 7.76
CA ALA A 919 -4.21 1.67 8.25
C ALA A 919 -5.24 0.57 7.91
N ILE A 920 -5.19 0.03 6.70
CA ILE A 920 -6.12 -1.01 6.21
C ILE A 920 -5.93 -2.33 6.97
N SER A 921 -4.69 -2.81 7.11
CA SER A 921 -4.40 -4.04 7.87
C SER A 921 -4.69 -3.90 9.37
N ALA A 922 -4.49 -2.71 9.95
CA ALA A 922 -4.90 -2.42 11.32
C ALA A 922 -6.44 -2.47 11.49
N ALA A 923 -7.22 -2.01 10.50
CA ALA A 923 -8.69 -2.09 10.56
C ALA A 923 -9.19 -3.55 10.53
N ILE A 924 -8.54 -4.41 9.71
CA ILE A 924 -8.81 -5.86 9.61
C ILE A 924 -8.42 -6.58 10.92
N GLY A 925 -7.26 -6.26 11.48
CA GLY A 925 -6.65 -6.99 12.61
C GLY A 925 -5.81 -8.21 12.19
N ASP A 926 -5.47 -8.29 10.91
CA ASP A 926 -4.59 -9.27 10.25
C ASP A 926 -4.13 -8.68 8.89
N LYS A 927 -3.23 -9.38 8.19
CA LYS A 927 -2.81 -9.01 6.82
C LYS A 927 -3.96 -9.12 5.81
N ILE A 928 -3.95 -8.21 4.84
CA ILE A 928 -4.75 -8.29 3.61
C ILE A 928 -4.36 -9.55 2.84
N ASP A 929 -5.31 -10.33 2.32
CA ASP A 929 -4.99 -11.56 1.59
C ASP A 929 -4.34 -11.30 0.24
N ILE A 930 -4.89 -10.35 -0.53
CA ILE A 930 -4.36 -9.94 -1.82
C ILE A 930 -4.31 -8.41 -1.89
N VAL A 931 -3.12 -7.87 -2.19
CA VAL A 931 -3.02 -6.56 -2.84
C VAL A 931 -2.74 -6.80 -4.31
N GLY A 932 -3.57 -6.21 -5.17
CA GLY A 932 -3.43 -6.24 -6.62
C GLY A 932 -3.09 -4.86 -7.16
N PHE A 933 -2.30 -4.82 -8.22
CA PHE A 933 -2.12 -3.64 -9.05
C PHE A 933 -2.57 -3.99 -10.45
N ASP A 934 -3.74 -3.47 -10.83
CA ASP A 934 -4.17 -3.36 -12.21
C ASP A 934 -3.54 -2.09 -12.78
N ALA A 935 -2.20 -2.11 -12.81
CA ALA A 935 -1.36 -0.93 -13.01
C ALA A 935 0.05 -1.32 -13.46
N CYS A 936 0.51 -0.61 -14.48
CA CYS A 936 1.78 -0.85 -15.17
C CYS A 936 2.99 -0.95 -14.21
N LEU A 937 3.88 -1.90 -14.47
CA LEU A 937 5.25 -1.94 -13.90
C LEU A 937 5.32 -2.11 -12.37
N MET A 938 4.24 -2.53 -11.71
CA MET A 938 4.16 -2.67 -10.24
C MET A 938 4.70 -4.02 -9.71
N GLY A 939 5.02 -4.97 -10.59
CA GLY A 939 5.63 -6.28 -10.31
C GLY A 939 7.12 -6.22 -9.92
N MET A 940 7.47 -5.26 -9.06
CA MET A 940 8.83 -4.94 -8.63
C MET A 940 9.09 -5.47 -7.22
N TRP A 941 10.31 -5.95 -6.95
CA TRP A 941 10.74 -6.39 -5.61
C TRP A 941 10.55 -5.30 -4.55
N GLU A 942 10.79 -4.03 -4.91
CA GLU A 942 10.60 -2.86 -4.06
C GLU A 942 9.14 -2.67 -3.62
N VAL A 943 8.19 -2.86 -4.54
CA VAL A 943 6.73 -2.83 -4.24
C VAL A 943 6.35 -4.02 -3.37
N ALA A 944 6.97 -5.19 -3.60
CA ALA A 944 6.76 -6.38 -2.79
C ALA A 944 7.29 -6.21 -1.35
N GLU A 945 8.46 -5.61 -1.14
CA GLU A 945 8.99 -5.23 0.19
C GLU A 945 8.07 -4.23 0.90
N ALA A 946 7.58 -3.20 0.21
CA ALA A 946 6.64 -2.23 0.77
C ALA A 946 5.27 -2.85 1.15
N SER A 947 4.83 -3.88 0.41
CA SER A 947 3.58 -4.60 0.67
C SER A 947 3.70 -5.66 1.77
N ALA A 948 4.89 -6.22 1.97
CA ALA A 948 5.09 -7.44 2.77
C ALA A 948 4.78 -7.37 4.27
N PRO A 949 4.82 -6.21 4.96
CA PRO A 949 4.34 -6.12 6.34
C PRO A 949 2.81 -6.32 6.44
N TYR A 950 2.06 -5.92 5.42
CA TYR A 950 0.62 -5.66 5.51
C TYR A 950 -0.25 -6.63 4.68
N ALA A 951 0.32 -7.31 3.68
CA ALA A 951 -0.39 -8.23 2.80
C ALA A 951 0.27 -9.63 2.74
N ARG A 952 -0.51 -10.63 2.29
CA ARG A 952 -0.09 -12.04 2.12
C ARG A 952 0.36 -12.33 0.68
N TYR A 953 -0.37 -11.83 -0.31
CA TYR A 953 -0.01 -11.93 -1.73
C TYR A 953 -0.02 -10.56 -2.41
N LEU A 954 0.92 -10.36 -3.34
CA LEU A 954 0.93 -9.28 -4.32
C LEU A 954 0.59 -9.88 -5.70
N VAL A 955 -0.27 -9.23 -6.47
CA VAL A 955 -0.57 -9.56 -7.87
C VAL A 955 -0.30 -8.34 -8.74
N ALA A 956 0.66 -8.42 -9.66
CA ALA A 956 1.09 -7.28 -10.48
C ALA A 956 1.91 -7.70 -11.72
N SER A 957 1.95 -6.82 -12.73
CA SER A 957 2.78 -6.96 -13.94
C SER A 957 4.20 -6.39 -13.77
N GLU A 958 5.21 -7.11 -14.28
CA GLU A 958 6.58 -6.60 -14.40
C GLU A 958 6.71 -5.52 -15.49
N GLU A 959 5.71 -5.43 -16.37
CA GLU A 959 5.64 -4.62 -17.58
C GLU A 959 4.43 -3.66 -17.57
N THR A 960 4.32 -2.77 -18.55
CA THR A 960 3.05 -2.08 -18.86
C THR A 960 1.91 -3.06 -19.12
N GLU A 961 0.72 -2.71 -18.66
CA GLU A 961 -0.53 -3.45 -18.86
C GLU A 961 -1.35 -2.82 -20.02
N PRO A 962 -2.25 -3.55 -20.69
CA PRO A 962 -3.11 -2.98 -21.73
C PRO A 962 -4.13 -2.01 -21.13
N GLY A 963 -4.69 -1.10 -21.95
CA GLY A 963 -5.65 -0.09 -21.49
C GLY A 963 -6.87 -0.64 -20.73
N PRO A 964 -7.52 -1.73 -21.19
CA PRO A 964 -8.62 -2.39 -20.49
C PRO A 964 -8.22 -3.26 -19.26
N GLY A 965 -7.07 -3.01 -18.64
CA GLY A 965 -6.70 -3.60 -17.35
C GLY A 965 -6.82 -5.13 -17.24
N TRP A 966 -7.45 -5.59 -16.15
CA TRP A 966 -7.71 -7.00 -15.85
C TRP A 966 -9.12 -7.44 -16.25
N ALA A 967 -9.23 -8.65 -16.81
CA ALA A 967 -10.52 -9.25 -17.18
C ALA A 967 -11.38 -9.63 -15.95
N TYR A 968 -12.06 -8.66 -15.32
CA TYR A 968 -12.91 -8.82 -14.14
C TYR A 968 -14.05 -9.82 -14.39
N ASP A 969 -14.62 -9.81 -15.61
CA ASP A 969 -15.65 -10.76 -16.07
C ASP A 969 -15.10 -12.20 -16.16
N GLY A 970 -13.79 -12.35 -16.35
CA GLY A 970 -13.10 -13.62 -16.51
C GLY A 970 -12.83 -14.38 -15.20
N PHE A 971 -12.65 -13.66 -14.08
CA PHE A 971 -12.31 -14.29 -12.78
C PHE A 971 -13.36 -14.11 -11.68
N LEU A 972 -14.08 -12.99 -11.60
CA LEU A 972 -15.06 -12.77 -10.51
C LEU A 972 -16.24 -13.76 -10.55
N PRO A 973 -16.80 -14.17 -11.71
CA PRO A 973 -17.85 -15.19 -11.75
C PRO A 973 -17.37 -16.57 -11.27
N ALA A 974 -16.06 -16.86 -11.31
CA ALA A 974 -15.50 -18.08 -10.73
C ALA A 974 -15.39 -17.99 -9.20
N LEU A 975 -14.99 -16.83 -8.67
CA LEU A 975 -14.99 -16.54 -7.23
C LEU A 975 -16.40 -16.65 -6.63
N ILE A 976 -17.43 -16.14 -7.32
CA ILE A 976 -18.84 -16.22 -6.89
C ILE A 976 -19.40 -17.65 -6.96
N GLN A 977 -18.90 -18.50 -7.86
CA GLN A 977 -19.36 -19.89 -7.98
C GLN A 977 -18.84 -20.81 -6.87
N ASP A 978 -17.66 -20.53 -6.30
CA ASP A 978 -17.07 -21.35 -5.24
C ASP A 978 -16.30 -20.51 -4.18
N PRO A 979 -16.93 -19.53 -3.52
CA PRO A 979 -16.22 -18.59 -2.66
C PRO A 979 -15.62 -19.30 -1.44
N LEU A 980 -16.38 -20.21 -0.83
CA LEU A 980 -16.02 -20.95 0.39
C LEU A 980 -14.80 -21.88 0.24
N ASN A 981 -14.37 -22.18 -0.99
CA ASN A 981 -13.17 -22.98 -1.25
C ASN A 981 -12.09 -22.20 -2.03
N THR A 982 -12.37 -20.96 -2.47
CA THR A 982 -11.42 -20.14 -3.22
C THR A 982 -10.46 -19.42 -2.27
N SER A 983 -9.33 -20.07 -1.97
CA SER A 983 -8.22 -19.45 -1.24
C SER A 983 -7.59 -18.27 -2.00
N ALA A 984 -6.90 -17.36 -1.32
CA ALA A 984 -6.23 -16.20 -1.92
C ALA A 984 -5.28 -16.55 -3.08
N LEU A 985 -4.48 -17.62 -2.94
CA LEU A 985 -3.60 -18.11 -4.02
C LEU A 985 -4.38 -18.70 -5.20
N ALA A 986 -5.62 -19.16 -5.00
CA ALA A 986 -6.49 -19.57 -6.10
C ALA A 986 -7.07 -18.34 -6.83
N LEU A 987 -7.55 -17.33 -6.10
CA LEU A 987 -8.04 -16.09 -6.69
C LEU A 987 -6.95 -15.34 -7.48
N GLY A 988 -5.76 -15.13 -6.90
CA GLY A 988 -4.64 -14.52 -7.62
C GLY A 988 -4.22 -15.28 -8.88
N ARG A 989 -4.41 -16.61 -8.91
CA ARG A 989 -4.18 -17.43 -10.10
C ARG A 989 -5.28 -17.27 -11.14
N LEU A 990 -6.54 -17.16 -10.73
CA LEU A 990 -7.66 -16.89 -11.64
C LEU A 990 -7.49 -15.53 -12.33
N ILE A 991 -7.10 -14.49 -11.58
CA ILE A 991 -6.76 -13.17 -12.13
C ILE A 991 -5.67 -13.29 -13.21
N ALA A 992 -4.52 -13.88 -12.86
CA ALA A 992 -3.39 -14.00 -13.78
C ALA A 992 -3.66 -14.90 -15.00
N ASP A 993 -4.50 -15.93 -14.88
CA ASP A 993 -4.93 -16.75 -16.02
C ASP A 993 -5.99 -16.09 -16.91
N ALA A 994 -6.90 -15.28 -16.34
CA ALA A 994 -7.90 -14.53 -17.09
C ALA A 994 -7.23 -13.42 -17.92
N TYR A 995 -6.43 -12.57 -17.28
CA TYR A 995 -5.63 -11.52 -17.92
C TYR A 995 -4.75 -12.05 -19.06
N TYR A 996 -4.06 -13.17 -18.83
CA TYR A 996 -3.22 -13.82 -19.86
C TYR A 996 -4.03 -14.45 -21.01
N ALA A 997 -5.30 -14.79 -20.79
CA ALA A 997 -6.19 -15.30 -21.83
C ALA A 997 -6.83 -14.17 -22.68
N GLU A 998 -7.06 -13.01 -22.07
CA GLU A 998 -7.55 -11.77 -22.70
C GLU A 998 -6.46 -11.14 -23.58
N SER A 999 -5.34 -10.72 -22.97
CA SER A 999 -4.27 -9.97 -23.64
C SER A 999 -3.30 -10.92 -24.36
N PRO A 1000 -3.28 -10.99 -25.71
CA PRO A 1000 -2.63 -12.07 -26.45
C PRO A 1000 -1.16 -11.78 -26.81
N SER A 1001 -0.63 -10.64 -26.39
CA SER A 1001 0.71 -10.12 -26.71
C SER A 1001 1.10 -9.04 -25.70
N ASP A 1002 2.39 -8.80 -25.54
CA ASP A 1002 2.91 -7.67 -24.77
C ASP A 1002 2.40 -7.56 -23.30
N SER A 1003 2.34 -8.68 -22.55
CA SER A 1003 1.83 -8.67 -21.15
C SER A 1003 2.50 -9.69 -20.22
N THR A 1004 2.52 -9.37 -18.91
CA THR A 1004 3.00 -10.22 -17.81
C THR A 1004 2.10 -10.08 -16.59
N LEU A 1005 1.89 -11.14 -15.79
CA LEU A 1005 1.27 -11.00 -14.46
C LEU A 1005 1.76 -12.11 -13.51
N SER A 1006 2.11 -11.72 -12.30
CA SER A 1006 2.69 -12.61 -11.28
C SER A 1006 1.83 -12.68 -10.02
N VAL A 1007 2.01 -13.73 -9.22
CA VAL A 1007 1.45 -13.84 -7.86
C VAL A 1007 2.58 -14.12 -6.90
N VAL A 1008 2.96 -13.12 -6.10
CA VAL A 1008 4.09 -13.17 -5.17
C VAL A 1008 3.60 -13.41 -3.74
N ASN A 1009 4.14 -14.43 -3.08
CA ASN A 1009 3.92 -14.74 -1.66
C ASN A 1009 4.80 -13.84 -0.78
N LEU A 1010 4.16 -12.85 -0.16
CA LEU A 1010 4.79 -11.81 0.65
C LEU A 1010 5.26 -12.32 2.02
N ASP A 1011 4.66 -13.39 2.56
CA ASP A 1011 5.11 -14.01 3.83
C ASP A 1011 6.53 -14.63 3.71
N THR A 1012 7.08 -14.71 2.50
CA THR A 1012 8.46 -15.15 2.26
C THR A 1012 9.48 -14.01 2.10
N MET A 1013 9.04 -12.74 2.10
CA MET A 1013 9.84 -11.62 1.59
C MET A 1013 11.15 -11.40 2.37
N ALA A 1014 11.15 -11.50 3.70
CA ALA A 1014 12.37 -11.40 4.50
C ALA A 1014 13.43 -12.47 4.17
N SER A 1015 13.02 -13.64 3.66
CA SER A 1015 13.96 -14.65 3.15
C SER A 1015 14.50 -14.28 1.77
N LEU A 1016 13.71 -13.59 0.94
CA LEU A 1016 14.14 -13.04 -0.34
C LEU A 1016 15.09 -11.86 -0.15
N ALA A 1017 14.80 -10.90 0.72
CA ALA A 1017 15.72 -9.83 1.13
C ALA A 1017 17.08 -10.39 1.56
N THR A 1018 17.09 -11.47 2.35
CA THR A 1018 18.30 -12.17 2.78
C THR A 1018 19.09 -12.78 1.59
N ALA A 1019 18.39 -13.32 0.58
CA ALA A 1019 19.01 -13.88 -0.62
C ALA A 1019 19.51 -12.78 -1.59
N VAL A 1020 18.77 -11.68 -1.72
CA VAL A 1020 19.15 -10.47 -2.48
C VAL A 1020 20.40 -9.85 -1.85
N THR A 1021 20.44 -9.67 -0.52
CA THR A 1021 21.63 -9.26 0.26
C THR A 1021 22.83 -10.14 -0.05
N GLY A 1022 22.69 -11.46 0.12
CA GLY A 1022 23.78 -12.42 -0.12
C GLY A 1022 24.31 -12.40 -1.55
N PHE A 1023 23.45 -12.10 -2.53
CA PHE A 1023 23.85 -11.92 -3.92
C PHE A 1023 24.53 -10.56 -4.16
N ALA A 1024 23.93 -9.46 -3.71
CA ALA A 1024 24.44 -8.09 -3.82
C ALA A 1024 25.85 -7.96 -3.24
N ASP A 1025 26.07 -8.42 -2.00
CA ASP A 1025 27.39 -8.39 -1.35
C ASP A 1025 28.43 -9.25 -2.06
N THR A 1026 28.02 -10.40 -2.62
CA THR A 1026 28.94 -11.27 -3.38
C THR A 1026 29.31 -10.64 -4.73
N LEU A 1027 28.40 -9.90 -5.39
CA LEU A 1027 28.74 -9.08 -6.56
C LEU A 1027 29.63 -7.89 -6.18
N ARG A 1028 29.33 -7.20 -5.07
CA ARG A 1028 30.09 -6.06 -4.54
C ARG A 1028 31.52 -6.44 -4.14
N ALA A 1029 31.76 -7.67 -3.69
CA ALA A 1029 33.09 -8.21 -3.45
C ALA A 1029 33.95 -8.37 -4.73
N HIS A 1030 33.33 -8.42 -5.91
CA HIS A 1030 33.96 -8.71 -7.20
C HIS A 1030 33.87 -7.54 -8.20
N THR A 1031 34.28 -6.35 -7.75
CA THR A 1031 34.30 -5.11 -8.57
C THR A 1031 35.04 -5.26 -9.90
N GLU A 1032 36.01 -6.17 -10.01
CA GLU A 1032 36.72 -6.46 -11.26
C GLU A 1032 35.84 -7.10 -12.35
N LEU A 1033 34.70 -7.71 -11.96
CA LEU A 1033 33.72 -8.30 -12.86
C LEU A 1033 32.62 -7.33 -13.30
N TYR A 1034 32.58 -6.09 -12.77
CA TYR A 1034 31.55 -5.09 -13.13
C TYR A 1034 31.40 -4.84 -14.65
N PRO A 1035 32.45 -4.85 -15.51
CA PRO A 1035 32.25 -4.76 -16.97
C PRO A 1035 31.48 -5.94 -17.56
N ASN A 1036 31.70 -7.14 -17.02
CA ASN A 1036 31.00 -8.35 -17.43
C ASN A 1036 29.57 -8.36 -16.88
N ILE A 1037 29.36 -7.92 -15.64
CA ILE A 1037 28.03 -7.76 -15.03
C ILE A 1037 27.19 -6.73 -15.80
N ALA A 1038 27.75 -5.60 -16.23
CA ALA A 1038 27.06 -4.64 -17.10
C ALA A 1038 26.68 -5.26 -18.46
N THR A 1039 27.53 -6.14 -19.01
CA THR A 1039 27.23 -6.90 -20.23
C THR A 1039 26.08 -7.90 -20.00
N VAL A 1040 25.99 -8.51 -18.81
CA VAL A 1040 24.90 -9.42 -18.42
C VAL A 1040 23.59 -8.66 -18.15
N ARG A 1041 23.62 -7.52 -17.46
CA ARG A 1041 22.47 -6.61 -17.31
C ARG A 1041 21.87 -6.29 -18.67
N GLY A 1042 22.68 -5.82 -19.62
CA GLY A 1042 22.25 -5.49 -20.98
C GLY A 1042 21.71 -6.67 -21.81
N GLN A 1043 21.84 -7.91 -21.31
CA GLN A 1043 21.25 -9.11 -21.92
C GLN A 1043 20.05 -9.65 -21.13
N THR A 1044 19.87 -9.23 -19.88
CA THR A 1044 18.76 -9.61 -19.00
C THR A 1044 17.46 -9.00 -19.53
N GLN A 1045 16.34 -9.72 -19.39
CA GLN A 1045 15.01 -9.18 -19.67
C GLN A 1045 14.84 -7.78 -19.08
N ALA A 1046 14.37 -6.86 -19.93
CA ALA A 1046 13.97 -5.52 -19.56
C ALA A 1046 12.47 -5.37 -19.82
N PHE A 1047 11.91 -4.34 -19.21
CA PHE A 1047 10.54 -3.90 -19.39
C PHE A 1047 10.54 -2.46 -19.95
N TYR A 1048 9.40 -1.77 -20.00
CA TYR A 1048 9.25 -0.42 -20.57
C TYR A 1048 10.32 0.57 -20.08
N TYR A 1049 10.62 0.57 -18.78
CA TYR A 1049 11.83 1.21 -18.28
C TYR A 1049 13.03 0.27 -18.38
N SER A 1050 14.08 0.74 -19.08
CA SER A 1050 15.35 0.03 -19.29
C SER A 1050 16.07 -0.39 -18.00
N ASP A 1051 15.66 0.17 -16.87
CA ASP A 1051 16.27 0.00 -15.57
C ASP A 1051 15.46 -0.94 -14.67
N ASN A 1052 14.24 -1.34 -15.07
CA ASN A 1052 13.53 -2.46 -14.49
C ASN A 1052 14.04 -3.74 -15.16
N ARG A 1053 14.56 -4.69 -14.37
CA ARG A 1053 15.19 -5.92 -14.87
C ARG A 1053 14.68 -7.14 -14.12
N ASP A 1054 14.41 -8.23 -14.83
CA ASP A 1054 14.02 -9.49 -14.19
C ASP A 1054 15.15 -10.02 -13.29
N LEU A 1055 14.81 -10.22 -12.00
CA LEU A 1055 15.77 -10.59 -10.96
C LEU A 1055 16.23 -12.06 -11.06
N TRP A 1056 15.39 -12.94 -11.61
CA TRP A 1056 15.69 -14.36 -11.81
C TRP A 1056 16.62 -14.58 -13.00
N ASP A 1057 16.31 -13.96 -14.14
CA ASP A 1057 17.06 -14.02 -15.39
C ASP A 1057 18.43 -13.37 -15.21
N PHE A 1058 18.52 -12.26 -14.46
CA PHE A 1058 19.80 -11.67 -14.07
C PHE A 1058 20.67 -12.68 -13.30
N ALA A 1059 20.15 -13.25 -12.22
CA ALA A 1059 20.87 -14.25 -11.42
C ALA A 1059 21.26 -15.48 -12.25
N ASN A 1060 20.36 -15.95 -13.12
CA ASN A 1060 20.55 -17.11 -13.98
C ASN A 1060 21.64 -16.89 -15.05
N ARG A 1061 21.72 -15.70 -15.63
CA ARG A 1061 22.81 -15.31 -16.54
C ARG A 1061 24.13 -15.09 -15.79
N ILE A 1062 24.08 -14.50 -14.59
CA ILE A 1062 25.27 -14.30 -13.77
C ILE A 1062 25.94 -15.64 -13.40
N ARG A 1063 25.20 -16.64 -12.93
CA ARG A 1063 25.79 -17.98 -12.64
C ARG A 1063 26.32 -18.73 -13.88
N THR A 1064 25.95 -18.30 -15.08
CA THR A 1064 26.44 -18.87 -16.35
C THR A 1064 27.46 -17.98 -17.07
N MET A 1065 27.81 -16.83 -16.48
CA MET A 1065 28.73 -15.85 -17.05
C MET A 1065 30.17 -16.39 -17.19
N SER A 1066 30.80 -16.14 -18.33
CA SER A 1066 32.20 -16.55 -18.56
C SER A 1066 33.15 -15.84 -17.58
N GLY A 1067 33.82 -16.62 -16.74
CA GLY A 1067 34.75 -16.11 -15.72
C GLY A 1067 34.15 -15.90 -14.32
N VAL A 1068 32.87 -16.24 -14.11
CA VAL A 1068 32.21 -16.17 -12.79
C VAL A 1068 32.92 -17.06 -11.75
N THR A 1069 32.92 -16.61 -10.49
CA THR A 1069 33.52 -17.31 -9.35
C THR A 1069 32.51 -18.24 -8.65
N PRO A 1070 32.95 -19.29 -7.93
CA PRO A 1070 32.04 -20.30 -7.37
C PRO A 1070 31.10 -19.79 -6.26
N ASP A 1071 31.48 -18.70 -5.59
CA ASP A 1071 30.66 -17.98 -4.61
C ASP A 1071 29.57 -17.15 -5.26
N ILE A 1072 29.85 -16.40 -6.34
CA ILE A 1072 28.81 -15.72 -7.14
C ILE A 1072 27.81 -16.76 -7.68
N VAL A 1073 28.29 -17.92 -8.16
CA VAL A 1073 27.41 -19.02 -8.59
C VAL A 1073 26.51 -19.49 -7.45
N ALA A 1074 27.07 -19.73 -6.25
CA ALA A 1074 26.30 -20.20 -5.11
C ALA A 1074 25.27 -19.17 -4.61
N ALA A 1075 25.62 -17.88 -4.60
CA ALA A 1075 24.72 -16.79 -4.22
C ALA A 1075 23.57 -16.61 -5.23
N ALA A 1076 23.88 -16.66 -6.53
CA ALA A 1076 22.88 -16.66 -7.59
C ALA A 1076 21.94 -17.89 -7.53
N GLU A 1077 22.48 -19.08 -7.23
CA GLU A 1077 21.66 -20.28 -7.05
C GLU A 1077 20.76 -20.21 -5.80
N ALA A 1078 21.21 -19.56 -4.72
CA ALA A 1078 20.38 -19.31 -3.55
C ALA A 1078 19.23 -18.33 -3.86
N LEU A 1079 19.51 -17.22 -4.56
CA LEU A 1079 18.50 -16.26 -5.00
C LEU A 1079 17.47 -16.90 -5.94
N ILE A 1080 17.92 -17.67 -6.94
CA ILE A 1080 17.06 -18.43 -7.85
C ILE A 1080 16.13 -19.41 -7.12
N ALA A 1081 16.64 -20.08 -6.08
CA ALA A 1081 15.85 -21.02 -5.27
C ALA A 1081 14.81 -20.29 -4.39
N GLN A 1082 15.16 -19.13 -3.85
CA GLN A 1082 14.26 -18.31 -3.04
C GLN A 1082 13.17 -17.63 -3.89
N LEU A 1083 13.52 -17.10 -5.07
CA LEU A 1083 12.54 -16.59 -6.05
C LEU A 1083 11.55 -17.68 -6.46
N GLY A 1084 12.03 -18.91 -6.70
CA GLY A 1084 11.18 -20.08 -6.96
C GLY A 1084 10.34 -20.55 -5.76
N THR A 1085 10.41 -19.87 -4.62
CA THR A 1085 9.57 -20.06 -3.42
C THR A 1085 8.66 -18.84 -3.20
N SER A 1086 9.15 -17.64 -3.48
CA SER A 1086 8.41 -16.37 -3.34
C SER A 1086 7.43 -16.12 -4.49
N ILE A 1087 7.77 -16.49 -5.73
CA ILE A 1087 6.87 -16.33 -6.88
C ILE A 1087 5.96 -17.57 -6.96
N ALA A 1088 4.77 -17.44 -6.38
CA ALA A 1088 3.80 -18.53 -6.25
C ALA A 1088 2.98 -18.79 -7.54
N TYR A 1089 2.98 -17.85 -8.47
CA TYR A 1089 2.54 -18.03 -9.85
C TYR A 1089 3.18 -17.00 -10.80
N ASN A 1090 3.26 -17.33 -12.08
CA ASN A 1090 3.64 -16.39 -13.14
C ASN A 1090 2.93 -16.69 -14.47
N ARG A 1091 2.67 -15.63 -15.23
CA ARG A 1091 2.23 -15.62 -16.63
C ARG A 1091 2.98 -14.53 -17.38
N ASN A 1092 3.46 -14.86 -18.58
CA ASN A 1092 4.20 -13.95 -19.44
C ASN A 1092 4.01 -14.36 -20.90
N GLN A 1093 3.74 -13.40 -21.78
CA GLN A 1093 3.59 -13.68 -23.21
C GLN A 1093 4.93 -14.02 -23.88
N SER A 1094 4.87 -14.56 -25.11
CA SER A 1094 6.04 -15.03 -25.87
C SER A 1094 7.13 -13.98 -26.10
N ASP A 1095 6.74 -12.72 -25.95
CA ASP A 1095 7.50 -11.52 -26.28
C ASP A 1095 8.40 -11.10 -25.09
N TYR A 1096 8.07 -11.61 -23.89
CA TYR A 1096 8.84 -11.52 -22.65
C TYR A 1096 9.39 -12.89 -22.21
N PRO A 1097 10.23 -13.57 -23.02
CA PRO A 1097 10.65 -14.96 -22.76
C PRO A 1097 11.66 -15.11 -21.60
N GLY A 1098 12.13 -13.99 -21.03
CA GLY A 1098 12.96 -13.96 -19.82
C GLY A 1098 12.27 -13.29 -18.62
N ALA A 1099 10.95 -13.11 -18.66
CA ALA A 1099 10.16 -12.65 -17.52
C ALA A 1099 9.71 -13.84 -16.66
N HIS A 1100 9.89 -13.73 -15.35
CA HIS A 1100 9.73 -14.79 -14.36
C HIS A 1100 8.86 -14.40 -13.17
N GLY A 1101 8.39 -13.16 -13.11
CA GLY A 1101 7.41 -12.67 -12.13
C GLY A 1101 8.01 -11.86 -10.97
N MET A 1102 9.18 -11.25 -11.15
CA MET A 1102 9.70 -10.20 -10.25
C MET A 1102 10.85 -9.40 -10.90
N ALA A 1103 10.56 -8.15 -11.22
CA ALA A 1103 11.56 -7.18 -11.64
C ALA A 1103 12.23 -6.51 -10.42
N ILE A 1104 13.38 -5.86 -10.64
CA ILE A 1104 14.11 -5.04 -9.66
C ILE A 1104 14.65 -3.78 -10.34
N TYR A 1105 14.88 -2.71 -9.57
CA TYR A 1105 15.65 -1.57 -10.06
C TYR A 1105 17.12 -1.95 -10.25
N PHE A 1106 17.62 -1.75 -11.46
CA PHE A 1106 19.02 -1.92 -11.80
C PHE A 1106 19.41 -0.92 -12.89
N PRO A 1107 19.88 0.30 -12.54
CA PRO A 1107 20.28 1.34 -13.49
C PRO A 1107 21.52 0.96 -14.32
N GLU A 1108 21.84 1.78 -15.32
CA GLU A 1108 23.05 1.58 -16.12
C GLU A 1108 24.33 1.82 -15.33
N ARG A 1109 25.43 1.26 -15.84
CA ARG A 1109 26.75 1.51 -15.24
C ARG A 1109 27.16 2.94 -15.54
N SER A 1110 27.57 3.66 -14.49
CA SER A 1110 27.98 5.07 -14.55
C SER A 1110 26.88 6.04 -15.03
N SER A 1111 25.59 5.67 -14.86
CA SER A 1111 24.45 6.61 -14.97
C SER A 1111 24.11 7.32 -13.66
N GLY A 1112 24.73 6.91 -12.55
CA GLY A 1112 24.24 7.19 -11.20
C GLY A 1112 23.08 6.28 -10.80
N MET A 1113 22.83 6.23 -9.48
CA MET A 1113 21.62 5.66 -8.88
C MET A 1113 20.67 6.81 -8.55
N ASP A 1114 19.36 6.61 -8.72
CA ASP A 1114 18.37 7.61 -8.33
C ASP A 1114 18.27 7.76 -6.80
N THR A 1115 18.27 9.00 -6.31
CA THR A 1115 18.29 9.31 -4.87
C THR A 1115 17.00 8.94 -4.14
N ALA A 1116 15.88 8.78 -4.83
CA ALA A 1116 14.64 8.29 -4.22
C ALA A 1116 14.75 6.82 -3.76
N TYR A 1117 15.69 6.04 -4.31
CA TYR A 1117 15.88 4.62 -3.95
C TYR A 1117 16.40 4.42 -2.52
N THR A 1118 16.91 5.48 -1.89
CA THR A 1118 17.39 5.52 -0.50
C THR A 1118 16.68 6.62 0.30
N ALA A 1119 15.43 6.96 -0.07
CA ALA A 1119 14.58 7.84 0.73
C ALA A 1119 14.14 7.15 2.03
N SER A 1120 13.66 7.92 3.01
CA SER A 1120 13.28 7.38 4.33
C SER A 1120 12.16 6.35 4.30
N GLY A 1121 11.28 6.39 3.28
CA GLY A 1121 10.21 5.40 3.07
C GLY A 1121 10.60 4.21 2.19
N ALA A 1122 11.81 4.18 1.61
CA ALA A 1122 12.30 3.12 0.74
C ALA A 1122 12.72 1.87 1.54
N VAL A 1123 11.75 1.17 2.13
CA VAL A 1123 11.99 0.09 3.12
C VAL A 1123 12.95 -1.02 2.63
N TRP A 1124 12.97 -1.31 1.32
CA TRP A 1124 13.90 -2.27 0.73
C TRP A 1124 15.38 -1.92 0.97
N SER A 1125 15.76 -0.64 0.96
CA SER A 1125 17.14 -0.17 1.24
C SER A 1125 17.52 -0.28 2.73
N GLN A 1126 16.55 -0.62 3.59
CA GLN A 1126 16.77 -0.92 5.01
C GLN A 1126 16.81 -2.44 5.27
N HIS A 1127 16.29 -3.25 4.34
CA HIS A 1127 16.17 -4.70 4.45
C HIS A 1127 17.26 -5.49 3.72
N ALA A 1128 17.83 -4.97 2.63
CA ALA A 1128 18.85 -5.67 1.85
C ALA A 1128 19.89 -4.75 1.17
N THR A 1129 21.13 -5.24 1.07
CA THR A 1129 22.32 -4.51 0.59
C THR A 1129 22.39 -4.29 -0.94
N TRP A 1130 21.23 -4.30 -1.61
CA TRP A 1130 21.15 -4.11 -3.06
C TRP A 1130 21.47 -2.67 -3.46
N ASP A 1131 21.01 -1.67 -2.70
CA ASP A 1131 21.30 -0.27 -2.99
C ASP A 1131 22.80 0.04 -2.89
N GLU A 1132 23.55 -0.52 -1.93
CA GLU A 1132 24.99 -0.30 -1.87
C GLU A 1132 25.75 -1.03 -3.00
N PHE A 1133 25.19 -2.12 -3.53
CA PHE A 1133 25.67 -2.70 -4.79
C PHE A 1133 25.38 -1.74 -5.96
N LEU A 1134 24.18 -1.17 -6.07
CA LEU A 1134 23.84 -0.17 -7.09
C LEU A 1134 24.73 1.07 -6.99
N GLN A 1135 24.89 1.65 -5.79
CA GLN A 1135 25.79 2.77 -5.52
C GLN A 1135 27.22 2.45 -5.95
N SER A 1136 27.73 1.24 -5.69
CA SER A 1136 29.07 0.83 -6.09
C SER A 1136 29.21 0.54 -7.60
N PHE A 1137 28.15 0.07 -8.25
CA PHE A 1137 28.15 -0.36 -9.65
C PHE A 1137 27.82 0.76 -10.65
N ALA A 1138 26.92 1.68 -10.28
CA ALA A 1138 26.40 2.76 -11.11
C ALA A 1138 27.19 4.07 -11.03
N GLN A 1139 28.32 4.09 -10.31
CA GLN A 1139 29.36 5.13 -10.36
C GLN A 1139 30.28 5.00 -11.59
#